data_AF-A0A8C5TLE1-F1
#
_entry.id   AF-A0A8C5TLE1-F1
#
_cell.length_a   1.000
_cell.length_b   1.000
_cell.length_c   1.000
_cell.angle_alpha   90.00
_cell.angle_beta   90.00
_cell.angle_gamma   90.00
#
_symmetry.space_group_name_H-M   'P 1'
#
loop_
_entity.id
_entity.type
_entity.pdbx_description
1 polymer ?
#
loop_
_entity_poly.entity_id
_entity_poly.type
_entity_poly.pdbx_seq_one_letter_code
_entity_poly.pdbx_strand_id
1 'polypeptide(L)'
;MLCPWQFVFKPRGAKSQSPKEKDINNNVERNRKIHGSEKDDAKLHDADKKQMEIQPVVTLAKYLPQNGIKVSNQISGCPRHVRVRNLENGSSFLDTLHLTAKEVINCRTKACQGSLMTPKGLVRGTRDGPVPLEELLPQAIDFIKQYYSSFKEPKIKEQLGRLEAVTKEIETTGTYQLTKDELIFAAKQAWRNAPRCIGRIQWSNLQVFDARDCKTAKEMFEHMCRHIQYSTNNGNLRSAITVFPQRTDGQHDFRVWNSQLIRYAGYQMPDGSIFGDPANVEFTQLCIELGWKPKYGRFDVLPLVLQANGQDPEIFEIPPEIILQVPMEHPKYEWFKELDLKWYALPAVANMLLEVGGLEFTACPFNGWYMGTEIGVRDFCDVHRYNILKEVGRRMGLETNKLSSLWKDQAVVEINVAVLHSFQKQNVTIMDHHSAAESFMKYMQSEYRARGGCPADWLWIVPPMSGSITPVFHQEMLNYVLSPFYYYQVDAWKTHVWHDETHRPKKKEIKFSVLAKAALFTSSLMRGAMATRAKVTVIYATETGKSETLATNLSSLFNCAFSTKVLCMDDYNIHDLENETLLLVVTSTFGNGDSPGNGKTLKDSLLRLKLLRKKIRYAVFGLGSSMYPEFCAFAHTIDQKLAQLGASQLVPVGEGDELNGQEEAFRSWAVSAFKTACDIFNVRGRHSIQLPEVYTSEESWDPNSYRIVPDSQPMDLNKALASIHSKDVIPMKLKFRQNLQSSKSSRVTILVKLRCETDQEVHYLPGEHIGIFPGNQPELVRGIIARVKDAPAADQIVRLETCIDGGYWTSHKKIPACTLTEALTYLLDITTPPSQQLLRKLCQLVTKEGDKQRLQMLCQSTEEYNKWKFYNSPNLLEVLEEFPSAEVTTAFLLTQLPFLKPRYYSVSSSCDMTPKEIHLTVAVVNYRTRDGEGPFHHGVCSTWLNTIELNETIPCFVRSAKEFHLPAEPAKPCILIGAGTGIAPFRSFWLQRLYEQENRGKWGIGDMTLLFGCRQPELDHIYREEVEEMKRKGVLKNVYTAYSRLPGQAKVYVQDILQKQLEALVCEALHKQQGHVFVCGDVRMARDVAQALRALLARGLHLSPQQAEEFFQQLKNEKRYHEDIFGAVTNPLAF
;
A
#
# COMPACT_ATOMS: atom_id res chain seq x y z
N MET A 1 -35.85 19.58 -52.07
CA MET A 1 -36.06 19.01 -53.42
C MET A 1 -34.71 18.88 -54.10
N LEU A 2 -34.56 17.86 -54.95
CA LEU A 2 -33.59 17.67 -56.06
C LEU A 2 -32.11 18.13 -55.95
N CYS A 3 -31.23 17.25 -56.45
CA CYS A 3 -29.83 17.52 -56.84
C CYS A 3 -29.78 18.41 -58.11
N PRO A 4 -28.62 18.97 -58.53
CA PRO A 4 -27.65 18.16 -59.31
C PRO A 4 -26.14 18.54 -59.16
N TRP A 5 -25.31 17.80 -59.91
CA TRP A 5 -23.89 18.02 -60.28
C TRP A 5 -22.75 17.49 -59.38
N GLN A 6 -22.09 16.45 -59.92
CA GLN A 6 -20.67 16.12 -59.74
C GLN A 6 -19.97 16.22 -61.12
N PHE A 7 -18.63 16.12 -61.12
CA PHE A 7 -17.72 16.27 -62.27
C PHE A 7 -17.59 17.73 -62.79
N VAL A 8 -16.45 18.17 -63.34
CA VAL A 8 -15.31 17.45 -63.92
C VAL A 8 -13.97 18.07 -63.45
N PHE A 9 -12.96 17.26 -63.12
CA PHE A 9 -11.59 17.25 -63.72
C PHE A 9 -10.58 16.38 -62.94
N LYS A 10 -9.57 15.86 -63.67
CA LYS A 10 -8.41 15.09 -63.14
C LYS A 10 -7.17 15.99 -63.13
N PRO A 11 -6.11 15.58 -62.42
CA PRO A 11 -4.90 15.19 -63.16
C PRO A 11 -4.37 13.78 -62.80
N ARG A 12 -3.35 13.36 -63.56
CA ARG A 12 -2.50 12.18 -63.27
C ARG A 12 -1.26 12.64 -62.50
N GLY A 13 -0.63 11.75 -61.72
CA GLY A 13 0.59 12.06 -60.95
C GLY A 13 1.87 11.42 -61.50
N ALA A 14 3.02 11.87 -61.00
CA ALA A 14 4.31 11.18 -61.07
C ALA A 14 5.30 11.69 -59.99
N LYS A 15 6.18 10.80 -59.51
CA LYS A 15 7.54 10.96 -58.92
C LYS A 15 7.99 12.41 -58.59
N SER A 16 8.59 12.70 -57.43
CA SER A 16 9.78 11.99 -56.90
C SER A 16 10.20 12.41 -55.48
N GLN A 17 11.02 11.55 -54.85
CA GLN A 17 12.09 11.80 -53.85
C GLN A 17 11.91 12.88 -52.76
N SER A 18 11.84 12.43 -51.49
CA SER A 18 12.31 13.18 -50.32
C SER A 18 13.77 12.84 -49.97
N PRO A 19 14.60 13.79 -49.52
CA PRO A 19 15.92 13.54 -48.94
C PRO A 19 15.83 13.08 -47.48
N LYS A 20 16.95 12.59 -46.93
CA LYS A 20 17.06 12.09 -45.54
C LYS A 20 17.67 13.13 -44.61
N GLU A 21 17.14 13.24 -43.40
CA GLU A 21 17.93 13.46 -42.17
C GLU A 21 17.16 12.83 -40.99
N LYS A 22 17.60 11.67 -40.49
CA LYS A 22 18.64 11.46 -39.44
C LYS A 22 18.13 11.75 -38.02
N ASP A 23 17.25 10.87 -37.56
CA ASP A 23 17.07 10.59 -36.14
C ASP A 23 18.30 9.83 -35.59
N ILE A 24 18.65 9.99 -34.30
CA ILE A 24 19.93 9.54 -33.72
C ILE A 24 19.75 8.85 -32.36
N ASN A 25 20.32 7.64 -32.25
CA ASN A 25 20.41 6.73 -31.08
C ASN A 25 19.10 6.03 -30.68
N ASN A 26 18.74 4.88 -31.27
CA ASN A 26 19.31 3.51 -31.15
C ASN A 26 19.32 2.88 -29.75
N ASN A 27 18.49 1.84 -29.57
CA ASN A 27 18.87 0.41 -29.37
C ASN A 27 17.56 -0.41 -29.29
N VAL A 28 17.13 -1.32 -30.19
CA VAL A 28 17.77 -2.38 -31.01
C VAL A 28 18.18 -3.60 -30.16
N GLU A 29 17.75 -4.86 -30.38
CA GLU A 29 16.73 -5.46 -31.30
C GLU A 29 15.66 -6.25 -30.45
N ARG A 30 15.12 -7.48 -30.66
CA ARG A 30 15.27 -8.59 -31.64
C ARG A 30 13.95 -9.34 -31.93
N ASN A 31 13.79 -9.80 -33.18
CA ASN A 31 12.63 -10.55 -33.71
C ASN A 31 12.45 -12.01 -33.22
N ARG A 32 11.21 -12.50 -33.28
CA ARG A 32 10.85 -13.88 -33.72
C ARG A 32 9.48 -13.91 -34.40
N LYS A 33 9.33 -14.71 -35.48
CA LYS A 33 8.10 -14.92 -36.28
C LYS A 33 7.53 -16.32 -36.06
N ILE A 34 6.21 -16.50 -36.20
CA ILE A 34 5.55 -17.74 -36.72
C ILE A 34 4.31 -17.31 -37.56
N HIS A 35 3.92 -18.12 -38.56
CA HIS A 35 2.70 -17.99 -39.41
C HIS A 35 1.47 -18.67 -38.72
N GLY A 36 0.21 -18.63 -39.20
CA GLY A 36 -0.42 -17.99 -40.35
C GLY A 36 -1.37 -18.93 -41.14
N SER A 37 -2.68 -18.77 -40.98
CA SER A 37 -3.83 -19.35 -41.74
C SER A 37 -5.10 -18.63 -41.21
N GLU A 38 -6.15 -18.18 -41.93
CA GLU A 38 -6.87 -18.60 -43.15
C GLU A 38 -7.71 -19.89 -43.01
N LYS A 39 -8.97 -20.00 -43.46
CA LYS A 39 -10.06 -19.02 -43.74
C LYS A 39 -11.40 -19.76 -44.06
N ASP A 40 -12.51 -19.03 -44.19
CA ASP A 40 -13.75 -19.38 -44.96
C ASP A 40 -14.64 -20.55 -44.42
N ASP A 41 -15.96 -20.67 -44.69
CA ASP A 41 -16.95 -19.77 -45.32
C ASP A 41 -18.39 -19.94 -44.71
N ALA A 42 -19.41 -19.25 -45.25
CA ALA A 42 -20.76 -19.09 -44.67
C ALA A 42 -21.92 -19.82 -45.41
N LYS A 43 -23.19 -19.54 -44.97
CA LYS A 43 -24.55 -19.71 -45.59
C LYS A 43 -25.51 -20.66 -44.84
N LEU A 44 -26.86 -20.54 -44.92
CA LEU A 44 -27.82 -19.40 -44.95
C LEU A 44 -29.28 -19.95 -44.97
N HIS A 45 -30.27 -19.12 -44.58
CA HIS A 45 -31.75 -19.26 -44.85
C HIS A 45 -32.53 -20.44 -44.21
N ASP A 46 -33.87 -20.39 -43.99
CA ASP A 46 -34.80 -19.28 -43.64
C ASP A 46 -36.21 -19.83 -43.25
N ALA A 47 -37.14 -18.91 -42.93
CA ALA A 47 -38.59 -18.93 -43.19
C ALA A 47 -39.61 -19.48 -42.14
N ASP A 48 -40.51 -18.56 -41.74
CA ASP A 48 -41.98 -18.69 -41.69
C ASP A 48 -42.71 -19.59 -40.64
N LYS A 49 -43.88 -19.21 -40.08
CA LYS A 49 -44.59 -17.90 -40.03
C LYS A 49 -45.77 -17.94 -39.01
N LYS A 50 -46.40 -16.76 -38.80
CA LYS A 50 -47.72 -16.44 -38.18
C LYS A 50 -47.81 -16.25 -36.66
N GLN A 51 -48.77 -15.48 -36.12
CA GLN A 51 -49.20 -14.09 -36.43
C GLN A 51 -50.27 -13.57 -35.42
N MET A 52 -50.57 -12.26 -35.52
CA MET A 52 -51.64 -11.47 -34.88
C MET A 52 -51.37 -10.96 -33.46
N GLU A 53 -51.58 -9.68 -33.08
CA GLU A 53 -51.82 -8.36 -33.73
C GLU A 53 -51.52 -7.27 -32.63
N ILE A 54 -51.33 -5.94 -32.79
CA ILE A 54 -51.22 -4.90 -33.86
C ILE A 54 -50.30 -3.80 -33.22
N GLN A 55 -49.31 -3.14 -33.85
CA GLN A 55 -49.30 -2.08 -34.90
C GLN A 55 -49.86 -0.70 -34.49
N PRO A 56 -49.51 0.43 -35.17
CA PRO A 56 -48.72 0.64 -36.42
C PRO A 56 -47.32 1.34 -36.23
N VAL A 57 -46.23 1.07 -36.99
CA VAL A 57 -45.85 1.45 -38.41
C VAL A 57 -45.40 2.93 -38.52
N VAL A 58 -44.24 3.36 -39.07
CA VAL A 58 -43.45 3.10 -40.33
C VAL A 58 -41.91 3.26 -40.06
N THR A 59 -40.88 2.86 -40.84
CA THR A 59 -40.41 1.76 -41.74
C THR A 59 -39.00 2.17 -42.26
N LEU A 60 -38.08 1.23 -42.55
CA LEU A 60 -36.73 1.46 -43.17
C LEU A 60 -36.83 1.93 -44.64
N ALA A 61 -35.98 2.80 -45.22
CA ALA A 61 -34.51 2.87 -45.37
C ALA A 61 -33.89 1.96 -46.48
N LYS A 62 -33.07 2.55 -47.38
CA LYS A 62 -32.07 1.88 -48.27
C LYS A 62 -31.29 2.88 -49.15
N TYR A 63 -29.95 2.77 -49.21
CA TYR A 63 -29.14 2.57 -50.44
C TYR A 63 -27.63 2.37 -50.11
N LEU A 64 -26.84 1.95 -51.11
CA LEU A 64 -25.39 1.63 -51.02
C LEU A 64 -24.53 2.70 -51.78
N PRO A 65 -23.26 2.46 -52.19
CA PRO A 65 -22.07 2.66 -51.35
C PRO A 65 -20.93 3.46 -52.05
N GLN A 66 -19.88 3.86 -51.30
CA GLN A 66 -18.48 3.80 -51.79
C GLN A 66 -17.41 4.08 -50.70
N ASN A 67 -16.14 3.81 -51.06
CA ASN A 67 -14.95 3.90 -50.20
C ASN A 67 -14.52 5.36 -49.95
N GLY A 68 -13.83 5.71 -48.85
CA GLY A 68 -13.47 4.93 -47.66
C GLY A 68 -12.10 5.30 -47.08
N ILE A 69 -11.99 5.37 -45.74
CA ILE A 69 -10.76 5.41 -44.92
C ILE A 69 -11.04 4.62 -43.63
N LYS A 70 -10.05 3.90 -43.08
CA LYS A 70 -10.25 3.02 -41.91
C LYS A 70 -10.24 3.79 -40.59
N VAL A 71 -11.39 3.87 -39.93
CA VAL A 71 -11.51 4.09 -38.48
C VAL A 71 -11.95 2.77 -37.83
N SER A 72 -11.45 2.46 -36.63
CA SER A 72 -11.77 1.22 -35.92
C SER A 72 -13.20 1.24 -35.36
N ASN A 73 -14.06 0.35 -35.85
CA ASN A 73 -15.47 0.27 -35.47
C ASN A 73 -15.69 -0.11 -33.99
N GLN A 74 -16.46 0.71 -33.26
CA GLN A 74 -17.48 0.23 -32.32
C GLN A 74 -18.48 1.37 -31.98
N ILE A 75 -19.53 1.54 -32.80
CA ILE A 75 -20.72 2.31 -32.40
C ILE A 75 -21.97 1.50 -32.75
N SER A 76 -22.72 1.15 -31.72
CA SER A 76 -24.11 0.69 -31.78
C SER A 76 -24.84 1.13 -30.51
N GLY A 77 -26.06 1.64 -30.68
CA GLY A 77 -26.89 2.22 -29.63
C GLY A 77 -26.92 3.76 -29.63
N CYS A 78 -27.98 4.30 -29.06
CA CYS A 78 -28.23 5.72 -28.83
C CYS A 78 -27.08 6.41 -28.05
N PRO A 79 -26.98 7.77 -28.07
CA PRO A 79 -26.03 8.52 -27.26
C PRO A 79 -26.06 8.04 -25.79
N ARG A 80 -24.99 7.36 -25.38
CA ARG A 80 -24.92 6.69 -24.08
C ARG A 80 -24.62 7.73 -23.02
N HIS A 81 -25.68 8.22 -22.35
CA HIS A 81 -25.54 8.97 -21.12
C HIS A 81 -24.68 8.19 -20.11
N VAL A 82 -23.78 8.86 -19.41
CA VAL A 82 -23.02 8.23 -18.32
C VAL A 82 -23.77 8.50 -17.02
N ARG A 83 -24.25 7.44 -16.38
CA ARG A 83 -24.91 7.55 -15.08
C ARG A 83 -23.84 7.70 -14.01
N VAL A 84 -23.91 8.81 -13.26
CA VAL A 84 -23.09 9.03 -12.07
C VAL A 84 -23.99 8.94 -10.83
N ARG A 85 -23.58 8.16 -9.84
CA ARG A 85 -24.30 7.92 -8.59
C ARG A 85 -23.67 8.70 -7.44
N ASN A 86 -24.52 9.15 -6.51
CA ASN A 86 -24.12 9.46 -5.15
C ASN A 86 -24.26 8.20 -4.28
N LEU A 87 -23.19 7.76 -3.65
CA LEU A 87 -23.13 6.51 -2.88
C LEU A 87 -23.74 6.65 -1.47
N GLU A 88 -23.86 7.86 -0.95
CA GLU A 88 -24.37 8.16 0.40
C GLU A 88 -25.91 8.14 0.43
N ASN A 89 -26.56 8.80 -0.54
CA ASN A 89 -28.03 8.91 -0.62
C ASN A 89 -28.65 8.13 -1.80
N GLY A 90 -27.84 7.41 -2.59
CA GLY A 90 -28.29 6.55 -3.69
C GLY A 90 -28.80 7.27 -4.95
N SER A 91 -28.90 8.61 -4.93
CA SER A 91 -29.33 9.41 -6.08
C SER A 91 -28.39 9.26 -7.28
N SER A 92 -28.85 9.58 -8.48
CA SER A 92 -28.02 9.52 -9.68
C SER A 92 -28.37 10.59 -10.69
N PHE A 93 -27.35 11.21 -11.28
CA PHE A 93 -27.49 12.06 -12.46
C PHE A 93 -27.20 11.25 -13.72
N LEU A 94 -27.73 11.72 -14.85
CA LEU A 94 -27.37 11.23 -16.18
C LEU A 94 -26.58 12.33 -16.87
N ASP A 95 -25.29 12.12 -17.05
CA ASP A 95 -24.44 13.05 -17.78
C ASP A 95 -24.56 12.82 -19.28
N THR A 96 -24.97 13.87 -19.99
CA THR A 96 -24.99 13.97 -21.46
C THR A 96 -24.03 15.03 -21.98
N LEU A 97 -23.58 15.97 -21.13
CA LEU A 97 -22.69 17.07 -21.51
C LEU A 97 -21.26 16.61 -21.82
N HIS A 98 -20.80 15.49 -21.25
CA HIS A 98 -19.51 14.89 -21.65
C HIS A 98 -19.46 14.47 -23.14
N LEU A 99 -20.62 14.31 -23.80
CA LEU A 99 -20.70 14.04 -25.25
C LEU A 99 -20.31 15.26 -26.11
N THR A 100 -20.21 16.46 -25.52
CA THR A 100 -19.72 17.69 -26.18
C THR A 100 -18.31 18.09 -25.72
N ALA A 101 -17.58 17.17 -25.08
CA ALA A 101 -16.21 17.40 -24.64
C ALA A 101 -15.20 17.47 -25.81
N LYS A 102 -14.23 18.40 -25.72
CA LYS A 102 -13.03 18.41 -26.60
C LYS A 102 -12.05 17.29 -26.21
N GLU A 103 -11.94 16.98 -24.91
CA GLU A 103 -11.12 15.88 -24.38
C GLU A 103 -11.83 15.23 -23.18
N VAL A 104 -11.72 13.90 -23.05
CA VAL A 104 -12.15 13.15 -21.87
C VAL A 104 -10.92 12.54 -21.22
N ILE A 105 -10.68 12.83 -19.93
CA ILE A 105 -9.42 12.50 -19.23
C ILE A 105 -9.48 11.05 -18.73
N ASN A 106 -9.42 10.12 -19.69
CA ASN A 106 -9.58 8.69 -19.48
C ASN A 106 -8.37 8.02 -18.80
N CYS A 107 -8.62 6.92 -18.08
CA CYS A 107 -7.54 6.05 -17.60
C CYS A 107 -6.80 5.35 -18.77
N ARG A 108 -5.49 5.11 -18.63
CA ARG A 108 -4.71 4.26 -19.55
C ARG A 108 -4.48 2.88 -18.93
N THR A 109 -4.15 1.89 -19.76
CA THR A 109 -3.86 0.50 -19.36
C THR A 109 -2.72 0.32 -18.34
N LYS A 110 -1.92 1.35 -18.06
CA LYS A 110 -0.83 1.34 -17.07
C LYS A 110 -1.04 2.26 -15.85
N ALA A 111 -1.98 3.20 -15.91
CA ALA A 111 -2.26 4.19 -14.85
C ALA A 111 -3.53 4.97 -15.20
N CYS A 112 -4.35 5.34 -14.20
CA CYS A 112 -5.45 6.26 -14.47
C CYS A 112 -4.93 7.70 -14.59
N GLN A 113 -5.36 8.45 -15.62
CA GLN A 113 -4.97 9.87 -15.74
C GLN A 113 -5.73 10.76 -14.74
N GLY A 114 -6.94 10.35 -14.33
CA GLY A 114 -7.73 11.03 -13.29
C GLY A 114 -7.18 10.87 -11.87
N SER A 115 -6.15 10.03 -11.65
CA SER A 115 -5.45 9.93 -10.35
C SER A 115 -4.11 10.68 -10.35
N LEU A 116 -3.90 11.62 -11.29
CA LEU A 116 -2.69 12.44 -11.37
C LEU A 116 -2.97 13.86 -10.87
N MET A 117 -2.14 14.35 -9.93
CA MET A 117 -2.24 15.73 -9.43
C MET A 117 -2.09 16.77 -10.55
N THR A 118 -1.34 16.47 -11.61
CA THR A 118 -1.18 17.31 -12.81
C THR A 118 -1.22 16.44 -14.08
N PRO A 119 -2.41 16.16 -14.65
CA PRO A 119 -2.55 15.36 -15.86
C PRO A 119 -2.16 16.17 -17.10
N LYS A 120 -1.40 15.55 -18.01
CA LYS A 120 -0.82 16.26 -19.17
C LYS A 120 -1.85 16.93 -20.11
N GLY A 121 -3.08 16.42 -20.21
CA GLY A 121 -4.13 17.03 -21.04
C GLY A 121 -4.59 18.41 -20.57
N LEU A 122 -4.36 18.76 -19.30
CA LEU A 122 -4.63 20.11 -18.78
C LEU A 122 -3.48 21.10 -18.99
N VAL A 123 -2.40 20.71 -19.69
CA VAL A 123 -1.22 21.55 -19.94
C VAL A 123 -1.01 21.75 -21.45
N ARG A 124 -1.07 23.00 -21.91
CA ARG A 124 -0.74 23.40 -23.29
C ARG A 124 0.75 23.76 -23.40
N GLY A 125 1.36 23.33 -24.50
CA GLY A 125 2.67 23.83 -24.94
C GLY A 125 2.57 25.18 -25.66
N THR A 126 3.70 25.66 -26.17
CA THR A 126 3.72 26.67 -27.23
C THR A 126 3.13 26.11 -28.52
N ARG A 127 2.58 26.99 -29.37
CA ARG A 127 2.37 26.71 -30.80
C ARG A 127 3.50 27.40 -31.57
N ASP A 128 3.96 26.80 -32.66
CA ASP A 128 5.03 27.34 -33.52
C ASP A 128 4.49 28.27 -34.64
N GLY A 129 3.20 28.61 -34.59
CA GLY A 129 2.50 29.43 -35.58
C GLY A 129 1.00 29.59 -35.29
N PRO A 130 0.27 30.34 -36.15
CA PRO A 130 -1.16 30.59 -36.00
C PRO A 130 -2.00 29.32 -36.15
N VAL A 131 -3.24 29.37 -35.66
CA VAL A 131 -4.21 28.28 -35.76
C VAL A 131 -4.65 28.10 -37.23
N PRO A 132 -4.58 26.87 -37.81
CA PRO A 132 -4.99 26.65 -39.19
C PRO A 132 -6.45 27.07 -39.45
N LEU A 133 -6.71 27.66 -40.62
CA LEU A 133 -8.04 28.10 -41.05
C LEU A 133 -9.11 27.00 -40.90
N GLU A 134 -8.76 25.76 -41.24
CA GLU A 134 -9.60 24.57 -41.12
C GLU A 134 -9.91 24.17 -39.66
N GLU A 135 -9.04 24.50 -38.70
CA GLU A 135 -9.25 24.31 -37.25
C GLU A 135 -10.03 25.49 -36.65
N LEU A 136 -9.75 26.72 -37.09
CA LEU A 136 -10.23 27.95 -36.47
C LEU A 136 -11.70 28.24 -36.80
N LEU A 137 -12.08 28.24 -38.08
CA LEU A 137 -13.42 28.67 -38.51
C LEU A 137 -14.56 27.83 -37.88
N PRO A 138 -14.49 26.49 -37.79
CA PRO A 138 -15.52 25.70 -37.11
C PRO A 138 -15.66 26.05 -35.62
N GLN A 139 -14.54 26.24 -34.92
CA GLN A 139 -14.55 26.56 -33.49
C GLN A 139 -15.07 27.98 -33.22
N ALA A 140 -14.73 28.95 -34.08
CA ALA A 140 -15.26 30.30 -34.03
C ALA A 140 -16.78 30.31 -34.20
N ILE A 141 -17.27 29.60 -35.23
CA ILE A 141 -18.71 29.43 -35.51
C ILE A 141 -19.44 28.81 -34.31
N ASP A 142 -18.90 27.75 -33.70
CA ASP A 142 -19.55 27.07 -32.58
C ASP A 142 -19.51 27.88 -31.28
N PHE A 143 -18.45 28.66 -31.02
CA PHE A 143 -18.44 29.61 -29.91
C PHE A 143 -19.46 30.74 -30.10
N ILE A 144 -19.56 31.34 -31.30
CA ILE A 144 -20.54 32.40 -31.58
C ILE A 144 -21.97 31.85 -31.45
N LYS A 145 -22.25 30.61 -31.90
CA LYS A 145 -23.54 29.94 -31.62
C LYS A 145 -23.79 29.78 -30.12
N GLN A 146 -22.79 29.36 -29.34
CA GLN A 146 -22.90 29.16 -27.89
C GLN A 146 -23.20 30.48 -27.16
N TYR A 147 -22.58 31.59 -27.57
CA TYR A 147 -22.86 32.93 -27.06
C TYR A 147 -24.30 33.38 -27.38
N TYR A 148 -24.73 33.32 -28.64
CA TYR A 148 -26.08 33.73 -29.03
C TYR A 148 -27.18 32.81 -28.45
N SER A 149 -26.86 31.54 -28.16
CA SER A 149 -27.77 30.61 -27.47
C SER A 149 -27.86 30.83 -25.95
N SER A 150 -27.07 31.75 -25.38
CA SER A 150 -27.14 32.10 -23.94
C SER A 150 -28.20 33.16 -23.60
N PHE A 151 -28.74 33.86 -24.60
CA PHE A 151 -29.80 34.84 -24.43
C PHE A 151 -31.16 34.16 -24.24
N LYS A 152 -32.05 34.79 -23.45
CA LYS A 152 -33.43 34.31 -23.25
C LYS A 152 -34.30 34.41 -24.50
N GLU A 153 -33.95 35.33 -25.42
CA GLU A 153 -34.69 35.60 -26.65
C GLU A 153 -33.82 35.26 -27.88
N PRO A 154 -34.33 34.51 -28.88
CA PRO A 154 -33.53 34.09 -30.04
C PRO A 154 -33.10 35.25 -30.97
N LYS A 155 -31.87 35.71 -30.81
CA LYS A 155 -31.23 36.79 -31.58
C LYS A 155 -30.73 36.37 -32.98
N ILE A 156 -31.55 35.64 -33.74
CA ILE A 156 -31.15 34.93 -34.97
C ILE A 156 -30.54 35.86 -36.04
N LYS A 157 -31.09 37.06 -36.27
CA LYS A 157 -30.55 38.01 -37.26
C LYS A 157 -29.15 38.52 -36.90
N GLU A 158 -28.96 38.86 -35.63
CA GLU A 158 -27.69 39.35 -35.08
C GLU A 158 -26.64 38.24 -35.11
N GLN A 159 -27.04 37.01 -34.75
CA GLN A 159 -26.19 35.82 -34.82
C GLN A 159 -25.69 35.55 -36.24
N LEU A 160 -26.57 35.59 -37.25
CA LEU A 160 -26.19 35.37 -38.64
C LEU A 160 -25.23 36.46 -39.14
N GLY A 161 -25.53 37.74 -38.87
CA GLY A 161 -24.64 38.85 -39.24
C GLY A 161 -23.28 38.79 -38.55
N ARG A 162 -23.21 38.35 -37.28
CA ARG A 162 -21.94 38.17 -36.57
C ARG A 162 -21.16 36.95 -37.10
N LEU A 163 -21.82 35.86 -37.47
CA LEU A 163 -21.18 34.71 -38.11
C LEU A 163 -20.60 35.07 -39.48
N GLU A 164 -21.30 35.86 -40.29
CA GLU A 164 -20.79 36.38 -41.57
C GLU A 164 -19.57 37.29 -41.35
N ALA A 165 -19.65 38.22 -40.40
CA ALA A 165 -18.53 39.10 -40.04
C ALA A 165 -17.30 38.32 -39.56
N VAL A 166 -17.47 37.35 -38.64
CA VAL A 166 -16.37 36.50 -38.15
C VAL A 166 -15.76 35.65 -39.27
N THR A 167 -16.59 35.07 -40.15
CA THR A 167 -16.10 34.30 -41.30
C THR A 167 -15.23 35.19 -42.19
N LYS A 168 -15.68 36.41 -42.49
CA LYS A 168 -14.94 37.38 -43.31
C LYS A 168 -13.68 37.92 -42.63
N GLU A 169 -13.69 38.15 -41.31
CA GLU A 169 -12.49 38.49 -40.54
C GLU A 169 -11.42 37.39 -40.71
N ILE A 170 -11.82 36.12 -40.54
CA ILE A 170 -10.93 34.96 -40.67
C ILE A 170 -10.41 34.81 -42.10
N GLU A 171 -11.27 34.91 -43.12
CA GLU A 171 -10.88 34.82 -44.53
C GLU A 171 -9.92 35.94 -44.97
N THR A 172 -10.02 37.13 -44.38
CA THR A 172 -9.21 38.30 -44.79
C THR A 172 -7.96 38.53 -43.94
N THR A 173 -7.91 38.03 -42.70
CA THR A 173 -6.80 38.29 -41.77
C THR A 173 -6.16 37.03 -41.17
N GLY A 174 -6.77 35.86 -41.37
CA GLY A 174 -6.36 34.60 -40.74
C GLY A 174 -6.82 34.42 -39.28
N THR A 175 -7.49 35.41 -38.69
CA THR A 175 -8.04 35.37 -37.32
C THR A 175 -9.34 36.17 -37.23
N TYR A 176 -10.00 36.17 -36.08
CA TYR A 176 -11.06 37.14 -35.75
C TYR A 176 -10.80 37.77 -34.38
N GLN A 177 -11.52 38.84 -34.05
CA GLN A 177 -11.49 39.44 -32.71
C GLN A 177 -12.82 39.27 -31.98
N LEU A 178 -12.75 38.94 -30.68
CA LEU A 178 -13.93 38.90 -29.81
C LEU A 178 -14.44 40.32 -29.52
N THR A 179 -15.76 40.50 -29.55
CA THR A 179 -16.38 41.67 -28.93
C THR A 179 -16.18 41.64 -27.41
N LYS A 180 -16.36 42.78 -26.74
CA LYS A 180 -16.21 42.86 -25.28
C LYS A 180 -17.17 41.91 -24.55
N ASP A 181 -18.41 41.79 -25.01
CA ASP A 181 -19.42 40.92 -24.39
C ASP A 181 -19.18 39.43 -24.71
N GLU A 182 -18.69 39.12 -25.91
CA GLU A 182 -18.17 37.78 -26.24
C GLU A 182 -17.02 37.38 -25.31
N LEU A 183 -16.07 38.28 -25.03
CA LEU A 183 -14.96 38.02 -24.10
C LEU A 183 -15.44 37.83 -22.66
N ILE A 184 -16.38 38.66 -22.19
CA ILE A 184 -16.99 38.54 -20.85
C ILE A 184 -17.71 37.19 -20.72
N PHE A 185 -18.46 36.78 -21.75
CA PHE A 185 -19.09 35.47 -21.79
C PHE A 185 -18.05 34.34 -21.80
N ALA A 186 -17.01 34.45 -22.61
CA ALA A 186 -15.96 33.44 -22.74
C ALA A 186 -15.26 33.15 -21.40
N ALA A 187 -14.81 34.19 -20.70
CA ALA A 187 -14.12 34.04 -19.42
C ALA A 187 -15.03 33.45 -18.31
N LYS A 188 -16.30 33.87 -18.29
CA LYS A 188 -17.31 33.33 -17.36
C LYS A 188 -17.63 31.86 -17.64
N GLN A 189 -17.82 31.51 -18.92
CA GLN A 189 -18.12 30.15 -19.33
C GLN A 189 -16.91 29.21 -19.17
N ALA A 190 -15.68 29.70 -19.33
CA ALA A 190 -14.46 28.96 -19.01
C ALA A 190 -14.35 28.64 -17.51
N TRP A 191 -14.71 29.57 -16.62
CA TRP A 191 -14.71 29.28 -15.17
C TRP A 191 -15.81 28.29 -14.79
N ARG A 192 -17.01 28.45 -15.38
CA ARG A 192 -18.12 27.48 -15.26
C ARG A 192 -17.73 26.07 -15.75
N ASN A 193 -16.83 25.98 -16.74
CA ASN A 193 -16.33 24.70 -17.26
C ASN A 193 -15.14 24.11 -16.47
N ALA A 194 -14.53 24.84 -15.53
CA ALA A 194 -13.25 24.46 -14.93
C ALA A 194 -13.39 23.30 -13.90
N PRO A 195 -12.92 22.07 -14.20
CA PRO A 195 -13.21 20.87 -13.40
C PRO A 195 -12.58 20.89 -12.00
N ARG A 196 -11.54 21.72 -11.80
CA ARG A 196 -10.73 21.82 -10.57
C ARG A 196 -11.11 22.99 -9.64
N CYS A 197 -12.15 23.77 -9.95
CA CYS A 197 -12.59 24.84 -9.06
C CYS A 197 -13.82 24.43 -8.25
N ILE A 198 -13.67 24.27 -6.93
CA ILE A 198 -14.78 23.96 -6.02
C ILE A 198 -15.73 25.17 -5.83
N GLY A 199 -15.17 26.39 -5.76
CA GLY A 199 -15.91 27.63 -5.53
C GLY A 199 -16.65 28.21 -6.76
N ARG A 200 -16.74 27.48 -7.88
CA ARG A 200 -17.24 27.97 -9.17
C ARG A 200 -18.75 28.31 -9.23
N ILE A 201 -19.47 28.22 -8.11
CA ILE A 201 -20.87 28.67 -8.02
C ILE A 201 -21.04 30.17 -8.36
N GLN A 202 -19.98 30.97 -8.17
CA GLN A 202 -19.94 32.41 -8.45
C GLN A 202 -19.56 32.77 -9.89
N TRP A 203 -19.52 31.80 -10.83
CA TRP A 203 -19.05 32.03 -12.21
C TRP A 203 -19.75 33.19 -12.95
N SER A 204 -21.04 33.44 -12.66
CA SER A 204 -21.81 34.56 -13.22
C SER A 204 -21.30 35.93 -12.77
N ASN A 205 -20.68 35.98 -11.59
CA ASN A 205 -20.35 37.21 -10.86
C ASN A 205 -18.89 37.65 -11.06
N LEU A 206 -18.12 36.91 -11.86
CA LEU A 206 -16.74 37.24 -12.25
C LEU A 206 -16.65 38.65 -12.86
N GLN A 207 -15.82 39.52 -12.28
CA GLN A 207 -15.42 40.75 -12.94
C GLN A 207 -14.39 40.43 -14.03
N VAL A 208 -14.59 40.98 -15.23
CA VAL A 208 -13.63 40.83 -16.34
C VAL A 208 -13.04 42.20 -16.65
N PHE A 209 -11.72 42.29 -16.59
CA PHE A 209 -10.95 43.44 -17.08
C PHE A 209 -10.41 43.09 -18.47
N ASP A 210 -11.01 43.69 -19.50
CA ASP A 210 -10.48 43.66 -20.86
C ASP A 210 -9.23 44.54 -20.89
N ALA A 211 -8.08 43.97 -21.24
CA ALA A 211 -6.77 44.62 -21.31
C ALA A 211 -6.04 44.26 -22.62
N ARG A 212 -6.80 43.95 -23.67
CA ARG A 212 -6.29 43.58 -25.01
C ARG A 212 -5.71 44.76 -25.80
N ASP A 213 -5.79 45.97 -25.26
CA ASP A 213 -5.15 47.20 -25.73
C ASP A 213 -3.75 47.44 -25.16
N CYS A 214 -3.36 46.68 -24.14
CA CYS A 214 -2.04 46.68 -23.49
C CYS A 214 -0.90 46.32 -24.46
N LYS A 215 0.25 47.02 -24.39
CA LYS A 215 1.38 46.87 -25.33
C LYS A 215 2.71 46.59 -24.66
N THR A 216 2.89 47.01 -23.42
CA THR A 216 4.16 46.97 -22.67
C THR A 216 4.03 46.19 -21.37
N ALA A 217 5.14 45.65 -20.84
CA ALA A 217 5.10 44.92 -19.57
C ALA A 217 4.80 45.84 -18.38
N LYS A 218 5.16 47.14 -18.47
CA LYS A 218 4.72 48.16 -17.51
C LYS A 218 3.19 48.32 -17.49
N GLU A 219 2.52 48.40 -18.64
CA GLU A 219 1.05 48.45 -18.69
C GLU A 219 0.44 47.15 -18.09
N MET A 220 1.04 45.98 -18.36
CA MET A 220 0.63 44.73 -17.70
C MET A 220 0.74 44.84 -16.18
N PHE A 221 1.86 45.34 -15.65
CA PHE A 221 2.08 45.53 -14.23
C PHE A 221 1.03 46.45 -13.60
N GLU A 222 0.70 47.58 -14.23
CA GLU A 222 -0.36 48.47 -13.76
C GLU A 222 -1.73 47.78 -13.74
N HIS A 223 -2.08 47.03 -14.79
CA HIS A 223 -3.32 46.26 -14.84
C HIS A 223 -3.37 45.14 -13.77
N MET A 224 -2.22 44.57 -13.41
CA MET A 224 -2.10 43.56 -12.35
C MET A 224 -2.18 44.19 -10.95
N CYS A 225 -1.62 45.38 -10.73
CA CYS A 225 -1.82 46.13 -9.49
C CYS A 225 -3.29 46.53 -9.31
N ARG A 226 -3.96 47.04 -10.36
CA ARG A 226 -5.40 47.34 -10.36
C ARG A 226 -6.25 46.08 -10.06
N HIS A 227 -5.87 44.93 -10.61
CA HIS A 227 -6.51 43.64 -10.32
C HIS A 227 -6.36 43.25 -8.83
N ILE A 228 -5.15 43.32 -8.27
CA ILE A 228 -4.89 43.00 -6.85
C ILE A 228 -5.69 43.92 -5.93
N GLN A 229 -5.69 45.24 -6.18
CA GLN A 229 -6.45 46.22 -5.40
C GLN A 229 -7.96 45.93 -5.43
N TYR A 230 -8.55 45.80 -6.62
CA TYR A 230 -9.98 45.52 -6.78
C TYR A 230 -10.41 44.22 -6.12
N SER A 231 -9.58 43.18 -6.24
CA SER A 231 -9.94 41.83 -5.82
C SER A 231 -9.67 41.59 -4.34
N THR A 232 -8.73 42.32 -3.73
CA THR A 232 -8.44 42.26 -2.30
C THR A 232 -9.49 42.99 -1.46
N ASN A 233 -9.98 44.15 -1.92
CA ASN A 233 -11.18 44.84 -1.37
C ASN A 233 -11.27 44.83 0.18
N ASN A 234 -10.20 45.25 0.85
CA ASN A 234 -10.07 45.30 2.31
C ASN A 234 -10.42 43.98 3.04
N GLY A 235 -10.08 42.84 2.43
CA GLY A 235 -10.32 41.50 2.97
C GLY A 235 -11.57 40.82 2.41
N ASN A 236 -12.57 41.58 1.96
CA ASN A 236 -13.80 41.04 1.36
C ASN A 236 -13.56 40.69 -0.12
N LEU A 237 -12.92 39.55 -0.36
CA LEU A 237 -12.37 39.18 -1.67
C LEU A 237 -13.42 39.10 -2.79
N ARG A 238 -13.12 39.72 -3.94
CA ARG A 238 -13.96 39.70 -5.16
C ARG A 238 -13.29 38.84 -6.22
N SER A 239 -14.05 38.01 -6.94
CA SER A 239 -13.50 37.22 -8.06
C SER A 239 -13.37 38.08 -9.31
N ALA A 240 -12.15 38.21 -9.82
CA ALA A 240 -11.83 38.92 -11.05
C ALA A 240 -10.94 38.08 -11.99
N ILE A 241 -10.92 38.49 -13.26
CA ILE A 241 -9.94 38.08 -14.26
C ILE A 241 -9.50 39.30 -15.07
N THR A 242 -8.22 39.38 -15.40
CA THR A 242 -7.72 40.34 -16.41
C THR A 242 -7.30 39.56 -17.64
N VAL A 243 -7.75 39.96 -18.83
CA VAL A 243 -7.39 39.31 -20.09
C VAL A 243 -6.57 40.24 -20.96
N PHE A 244 -5.30 39.89 -21.13
CA PHE A 244 -4.32 40.57 -21.99
C PHE A 244 -4.50 40.17 -23.48
N PRO A 245 -3.72 40.73 -24.42
CA PRO A 245 -3.90 40.46 -25.85
C PRO A 245 -3.85 38.97 -26.25
N GLN A 246 -4.46 38.68 -27.40
CA GLN A 246 -4.53 37.36 -27.99
C GLN A 246 -3.17 36.91 -28.52
N ARG A 247 -2.86 35.61 -28.44
CA ARG A 247 -1.77 34.98 -29.20
C ARG A 247 -2.03 35.12 -30.71
N THR A 248 -1.00 35.53 -31.44
CA THR A 248 -0.96 35.55 -32.91
C THR A 248 -0.26 34.31 -33.47
N ASP A 249 1.00 34.10 -33.09
CA ASP A 249 1.92 33.09 -33.65
C ASP A 249 2.68 32.26 -32.60
N GLY A 250 2.54 32.59 -31.31
CA GLY A 250 3.24 31.94 -30.20
C GLY A 250 4.61 32.54 -29.86
N GLN A 251 5.17 33.39 -30.73
CA GLN A 251 6.37 34.19 -30.43
C GLN A 251 5.97 35.50 -29.74
N HIS A 252 4.92 36.16 -30.22
CA HIS A 252 4.42 37.43 -29.68
C HIS A 252 3.49 37.28 -28.46
N ASP A 253 3.69 36.23 -27.66
CA ASP A 253 2.87 35.94 -26.47
C ASP A 253 2.95 37.06 -25.42
N PHE A 254 1.83 37.30 -24.72
CA PHE A 254 1.81 38.04 -23.45
C PHE A 254 1.80 37.02 -22.31
N ARG A 255 2.76 37.10 -21.39
CA ARG A 255 2.94 36.11 -20.31
C ARG A 255 3.19 36.76 -18.96
N VAL A 256 2.47 36.29 -17.96
CA VAL A 256 2.94 36.35 -16.56
C VAL A 256 3.75 35.09 -16.32
N TRP A 257 5.00 35.23 -15.87
CA TRP A 257 5.87 34.08 -15.62
C TRP A 257 5.58 33.43 -14.26
N ASN A 258 5.08 34.21 -13.29
CA ASN A 258 4.69 33.74 -11.96
C ASN A 258 3.50 32.75 -12.02
N SER A 259 3.50 31.72 -11.17
CA SER A 259 2.36 30.78 -11.06
C SER A 259 1.09 31.43 -10.48
N GLN A 260 1.26 32.37 -9.55
CA GLN A 260 0.23 33.24 -9.00
C GLN A 260 0.78 34.67 -8.91
N LEU A 261 -0.09 35.68 -8.90
CA LEU A 261 0.32 37.10 -8.78
C LEU A 261 1.16 37.36 -7.53
N ILE A 262 0.76 36.75 -6.41
CA ILE A 262 1.46 36.83 -5.13
C ILE A 262 1.95 35.43 -4.80
N ARG A 263 3.25 35.30 -4.50
CA ARG A 263 3.91 34.06 -4.05
C ARG A 263 5.06 34.42 -3.11
N TYR A 264 5.39 33.51 -2.20
CA TYR A 264 6.57 33.63 -1.35
C TYR A 264 7.81 33.01 -1.99
N ALA A 265 8.97 33.64 -1.77
CA ALA A 265 10.25 33.17 -2.26
C ALA A 265 10.70 31.86 -1.57
N GLY A 266 11.50 31.08 -2.28
CA GLY A 266 12.14 29.86 -1.78
C GLY A 266 13.65 29.91 -2.03
N TYR A 267 14.43 29.87 -0.96
CA TYR A 267 15.88 29.99 -1.00
C TYR A 267 16.53 28.64 -0.73
N GLN A 268 17.34 28.14 -1.68
CA GLN A 268 18.22 27.01 -1.40
C GLN A 268 19.46 27.51 -0.65
N MET A 269 19.63 27.04 0.58
CA MET A 269 20.71 27.46 1.47
C MET A 269 22.02 26.69 1.16
N PRO A 270 23.19 27.19 1.59
CA PRO A 270 24.49 26.57 1.26
C PRO A 270 24.68 25.13 1.79
N ASP A 271 23.93 24.73 2.81
CA ASP A 271 23.89 23.36 3.36
C ASP A 271 22.97 22.40 2.57
N GLY A 272 22.24 22.92 1.58
CA GLY A 272 21.25 22.19 0.80
C GLY A 272 19.84 22.18 1.39
N SER A 273 19.61 22.84 2.53
CA SER A 273 18.26 23.07 3.07
C SER A 273 17.49 24.11 2.23
N ILE A 274 16.18 24.23 2.46
CA ILE A 274 15.33 25.22 1.80
C ILE A 274 14.69 26.11 2.87
N PHE A 275 14.76 27.41 2.68
CA PHE A 275 14.15 28.42 3.54
C PHE A 275 13.10 29.22 2.74
N GLY A 276 11.93 29.48 3.32
CA GLY A 276 10.78 30.04 2.59
C GLY A 276 9.89 28.95 1.97
N ASP A 277 9.32 29.19 0.78
CA ASP A 277 8.42 28.26 0.09
C ASP A 277 9.16 27.36 -0.92
N PRO A 278 9.26 26.03 -0.69
CA PRO A 278 9.94 25.11 -1.60
C PRO A 278 9.35 25.04 -3.01
N ALA A 279 8.08 25.39 -3.21
CA ALA A 279 7.46 25.36 -4.55
C ALA A 279 8.06 26.40 -5.52
N ASN A 280 8.68 27.47 -5.00
CA ASN A 280 9.11 28.60 -5.82
C ASN A 280 10.65 28.69 -5.96
N VAL A 281 11.43 27.68 -5.55
CA VAL A 281 12.92 27.77 -5.55
C VAL A 281 13.51 28.01 -6.94
N GLU A 282 13.05 27.29 -7.98
CA GLU A 282 13.51 27.49 -9.37
C GLU A 282 13.24 28.93 -9.83
N PHE A 283 12.03 29.43 -9.56
CA PHE A 283 11.58 30.77 -9.96
C PHE A 283 12.21 31.89 -9.12
N THR A 284 12.51 31.64 -7.85
CA THR A 284 13.21 32.59 -6.97
C THR A 284 14.63 32.84 -7.47
N GLN A 285 15.35 31.77 -7.82
CA GLN A 285 16.68 31.87 -8.43
C GLN A 285 16.64 32.63 -9.76
N LEU A 286 15.59 32.40 -10.57
CA LEU A 286 15.37 33.12 -11.83
C LEU A 286 15.17 34.63 -11.61
N CYS A 287 14.35 35.04 -10.63
CA CYS A 287 14.17 36.45 -10.27
C CYS A 287 15.50 37.10 -9.85
N ILE A 288 16.32 36.39 -9.06
CA ILE A 288 17.65 36.86 -8.61
C ILE A 288 18.61 37.02 -9.80
N GLU A 289 18.62 36.06 -10.74
CA GLU A 289 19.46 36.13 -11.94
C GLU A 289 19.02 37.24 -12.92
N LEU A 290 17.75 37.65 -12.87
CA LEU A 290 17.19 38.85 -13.53
C LEU A 290 17.38 40.16 -12.72
N GLY A 291 18.13 40.14 -11.62
CA GLY A 291 18.52 41.34 -10.86
C GLY A 291 17.66 41.69 -9.64
N TRP A 292 16.66 40.89 -9.28
CA TRP A 292 15.91 41.06 -8.04
C TRP A 292 16.81 40.87 -6.80
N LYS A 293 16.55 41.64 -5.74
CA LYS A 293 17.36 41.67 -4.52
C LYS A 293 16.57 41.08 -3.34
N PRO A 294 16.76 39.80 -3.01
CA PRO A 294 16.00 39.12 -1.95
C PRO A 294 16.39 39.66 -0.57
N LYS A 295 15.45 39.58 0.37
CA LYS A 295 15.66 39.96 1.79
C LYS A 295 16.01 38.74 2.65
N TYR A 296 15.94 37.54 2.08
CA TYR A 296 16.11 36.22 2.72
C TYR A 296 15.13 35.96 3.87
N GLY A 297 13.96 36.59 3.84
CA GLY A 297 12.86 36.32 4.76
C GLY A 297 12.01 35.11 4.35
N ARG A 298 11.52 34.35 5.33
CA ARG A 298 10.69 33.15 5.12
C ARG A 298 9.38 33.41 4.34
N PHE A 299 8.94 34.66 4.33
CA PHE A 299 7.72 35.12 3.67
C PHE A 299 7.98 36.36 2.81
N ASP A 300 9.17 36.43 2.18
CA ASP A 300 9.48 37.44 1.17
C ASP A 300 8.55 37.25 -0.04
N VAL A 301 7.84 38.29 -0.46
CA VAL A 301 7.01 38.23 -1.67
C VAL A 301 7.88 38.38 -2.91
N LEU A 302 7.69 37.48 -3.88
CA LEU A 302 8.36 37.51 -5.17
C LEU A 302 7.85 38.66 -6.05
N PRO A 303 8.73 39.28 -6.88
CA PRO A 303 8.30 40.27 -7.85
C PRO A 303 7.50 39.63 -8.98
N LEU A 304 6.76 40.44 -9.72
CA LEU A 304 6.14 40.04 -10.98
C LEU A 304 7.20 40.06 -12.10
N VAL A 305 7.29 38.97 -12.85
CA VAL A 305 8.14 38.83 -14.02
C VAL A 305 7.23 38.75 -15.25
N LEU A 306 7.25 39.79 -16.08
CA LEU A 306 6.22 40.07 -17.08
C LEU A 306 6.80 40.23 -18.48
N GLN A 307 6.17 39.57 -19.44
CA GLN A 307 6.53 39.59 -20.85
C GLN A 307 5.33 40.09 -21.66
N ALA A 308 5.54 41.14 -22.45
CA ALA A 308 4.56 41.71 -23.37
C ALA A 308 5.01 41.52 -24.82
N ASN A 309 4.08 41.14 -25.71
CA ASN A 309 4.31 41.02 -27.16
C ASN A 309 5.62 40.30 -27.52
N GLY A 310 5.90 39.18 -26.87
CA GLY A 310 7.11 38.37 -27.09
C GLY A 310 8.43 38.95 -26.60
N GLN A 311 8.47 40.18 -26.09
CA GLN A 311 9.73 40.82 -25.64
C GLN A 311 10.33 40.12 -24.42
N ASP A 312 11.61 40.39 -24.15
CA ASP A 312 12.29 39.89 -22.96
C ASP A 312 11.63 40.44 -21.67
N PRO A 313 11.54 39.64 -20.59
CA PRO A 313 10.70 39.96 -19.44
C PRO A 313 11.27 41.10 -18.57
N GLU A 314 10.39 41.99 -18.14
CA GLU A 314 10.68 43.03 -17.14
C GLU A 314 10.30 42.53 -15.71
N ILE A 315 11.02 43.03 -14.70
CA ILE A 315 10.76 42.74 -13.28
C ILE A 315 10.14 43.94 -12.57
N PHE A 316 9.05 43.70 -11.84
CA PHE A 316 8.35 44.71 -11.05
C PHE A 316 8.09 44.21 -9.62
N GLU A 317 8.55 44.94 -8.60
CA GLU A 317 8.13 44.67 -7.22
C GLU A 317 6.69 45.16 -7.01
N ILE A 318 5.84 44.29 -6.45
CA ILE A 318 4.45 44.63 -6.12
C ILE A 318 4.46 45.62 -4.93
N PRO A 319 3.71 46.74 -4.97
CA PRO A 319 3.67 47.70 -3.87
C PRO A 319 3.18 47.03 -2.56
N PRO A 320 3.93 47.06 -1.45
CA PRO A 320 3.58 46.31 -0.24
C PRO A 320 2.18 46.63 0.31
N GLU A 321 1.70 47.86 0.12
CA GLU A 321 0.41 48.35 0.58
C GLU A 321 -0.80 47.71 -0.13
N ILE A 322 -0.61 47.04 -1.28
CA ILE A 322 -1.67 46.28 -1.95
C ILE A 322 -1.65 44.78 -1.62
N ILE A 323 -0.67 44.33 -0.82
CA ILE A 323 -0.47 42.93 -0.46
C ILE A 323 -1.03 42.65 0.94
N LEU A 324 -2.34 42.33 1.02
CA LEU A 324 -2.93 41.89 2.28
C LEU A 324 -2.37 40.52 2.68
N GLN A 325 -1.68 40.46 3.82
CA GLN A 325 -1.18 39.25 4.44
C GLN A 325 -1.83 39.04 5.80
N VAL A 326 -2.18 37.78 6.10
CA VAL A 326 -2.83 37.33 7.32
C VAL A 326 -1.79 36.59 8.18
N PRO A 327 -1.28 37.17 9.28
CA PRO A 327 -0.53 36.43 10.30
C PRO A 327 -1.40 35.35 10.95
N MET A 328 -0.82 34.19 11.26
CA MET A 328 -1.52 33.04 11.81
C MET A 328 -1.45 32.99 13.34
N GLU A 329 -2.59 32.77 13.96
CA GLU A 329 -2.75 32.49 15.38
C GLU A 329 -3.82 31.42 15.63
N HIS A 330 -3.71 30.71 16.76
CA HIS A 330 -4.64 29.65 17.12
C HIS A 330 -5.48 30.06 18.34
N PRO A 331 -6.81 29.85 18.34
CA PRO A 331 -7.70 30.32 19.41
C PRO A 331 -7.47 29.63 20.77
N LYS A 332 -6.73 28.52 20.79
CA LYS A 332 -6.44 27.68 21.98
C LYS A 332 -4.94 27.57 22.31
N TYR A 333 -4.05 27.93 21.37
CA TYR A 333 -2.59 27.75 21.53
C TYR A 333 -1.87 29.07 21.25
N GLU A 334 -1.58 29.83 22.29
CA GLU A 334 -0.92 31.14 22.17
C GLU A 334 0.46 31.03 21.50
N TRP A 335 1.20 29.95 21.79
CA TRP A 335 2.50 29.64 21.18
C TRP A 335 2.47 29.48 19.66
N PHE A 336 1.29 29.32 19.03
CA PHE A 336 1.20 29.20 17.57
C PHE A 336 1.72 30.47 16.86
N LYS A 337 1.64 31.63 17.53
CA LYS A 337 2.19 32.91 17.05
C LYS A 337 3.71 32.89 16.91
N GLU A 338 4.41 32.10 17.73
CA GLU A 338 5.88 31.96 17.68
C GLU A 338 6.36 31.27 16.40
N LEU A 339 5.46 30.59 15.66
CA LEU A 339 5.80 29.96 14.38
C LEU A 339 6.00 30.99 13.25
N ASP A 340 5.68 32.28 13.47
CA ASP A 340 5.72 33.39 12.51
C ASP A 340 5.10 33.07 11.13
N LEU A 341 4.07 32.21 11.13
CA LEU A 341 3.36 31.85 9.90
C LEU A 341 2.47 33.01 9.46
N LYS A 342 2.48 33.31 8.16
CA LYS A 342 1.52 34.23 7.53
C LYS A 342 1.19 33.75 6.13
N TRP A 343 0.06 34.21 5.58
CA TRP A 343 -0.31 33.90 4.20
C TRP A 343 -0.96 35.09 3.49
N TYR A 344 -0.74 35.24 2.19
CA TYR A 344 -1.37 36.29 1.40
C TYR A 344 -2.85 35.97 1.15
N ALA A 345 -3.71 36.98 1.21
CA ALA A 345 -5.16 36.80 1.15
C ALA A 345 -5.67 36.33 -0.23
N LEU A 346 -5.01 36.73 -1.32
CA LEU A 346 -5.56 36.67 -2.67
C LEU A 346 -4.96 35.52 -3.53
N PRO A 347 -5.68 34.41 -3.77
CA PRO A 347 -5.23 33.32 -4.63
C PRO A 347 -5.45 33.63 -6.11
N ALA A 348 -4.67 34.58 -6.66
CA ALA A 348 -4.76 34.97 -8.06
C ALA A 348 -3.80 34.14 -8.94
N VAL A 349 -4.30 33.09 -9.59
CA VAL A 349 -3.55 32.21 -10.51
C VAL A 349 -3.26 32.93 -11.82
N ALA A 350 -2.01 32.90 -12.28
CA ALA A 350 -1.55 33.75 -13.39
C ALA A 350 -0.94 33.00 -14.60
N ASN A 351 -0.57 31.73 -14.45
CA ASN A 351 0.06 30.93 -15.52
C ASN A 351 -0.92 30.15 -16.42
N MET A 352 -2.23 30.42 -16.34
CA MET A 352 -3.25 29.80 -17.20
C MET A 352 -3.49 30.62 -18.48
N LEU A 353 -3.77 29.93 -19.59
CA LEU A 353 -4.31 30.52 -20.82
C LEU A 353 -5.82 30.29 -20.91
N LEU A 354 -6.55 31.23 -21.50
CA LEU A 354 -7.94 31.08 -21.92
C LEU A 354 -7.98 30.59 -23.38
N GLU A 355 -8.65 29.47 -23.63
CA GLU A 355 -8.99 28.99 -24.98
C GLU A 355 -10.47 29.23 -25.26
N VAL A 356 -10.78 29.89 -26.37
CA VAL A 356 -12.15 30.22 -26.79
C VAL A 356 -12.25 30.26 -28.32
N GLY A 357 -13.07 29.39 -28.89
CA GLY A 357 -13.39 29.44 -30.33
C GLY A 357 -12.18 29.23 -31.25
N GLY A 358 -11.13 28.57 -30.76
CA GLY A 358 -9.84 28.43 -31.45
C GLY A 358 -8.85 29.58 -31.19
N LEU A 359 -9.27 30.67 -30.55
CA LEU A 359 -8.38 31.73 -30.06
C LEU A 359 -7.74 31.32 -28.71
N GLU A 360 -6.50 31.75 -28.48
CA GLU A 360 -5.75 31.53 -27.23
C GLU A 360 -5.28 32.88 -26.65
N PHE A 361 -5.54 33.12 -25.36
CA PHE A 361 -5.08 34.31 -24.62
C PHE A 361 -4.15 33.85 -23.51
N THR A 362 -2.87 34.24 -23.57
CA THR A 362 -1.77 33.55 -22.85
C THR A 362 -1.37 34.18 -21.51
N ALA A 363 -1.93 35.35 -21.18
CA ALA A 363 -1.94 35.91 -19.83
C ALA A 363 -3.38 36.23 -19.41
N CYS A 364 -3.92 35.40 -18.51
CA CYS A 364 -5.27 35.52 -17.98
C CYS A 364 -5.31 35.40 -16.45
N PRO A 365 -4.63 36.29 -15.68
CA PRO A 365 -4.63 36.22 -14.22
C PRO A 365 -6.04 36.32 -13.64
N PHE A 366 -6.42 35.31 -12.85
CA PHE A 366 -7.75 35.05 -12.32
C PHE A 366 -7.69 34.73 -10.82
N ASN A 367 -8.62 35.24 -10.03
CA ASN A 367 -8.72 34.91 -8.60
C ASN A 367 -10.10 34.40 -8.16
N GLY A 368 -10.06 33.56 -7.13
CA GLY A 368 -11.18 33.32 -6.21
C GLY A 368 -10.81 33.76 -4.81
N TRP A 369 -11.22 32.95 -3.82
CA TRP A 369 -10.75 33.00 -2.43
C TRP A 369 -10.35 31.59 -1.98
N TYR A 370 -9.67 31.49 -0.83
CA TYR A 370 -9.19 30.22 -0.32
C TYR A 370 -10.29 29.34 0.29
N MET A 371 -10.18 28.03 0.06
CA MET A 371 -10.68 27.02 0.98
C MET A 371 -9.60 26.78 2.04
N GLY A 372 -9.96 26.75 3.33
CA GLY A 372 -8.99 26.74 4.44
C GLY A 372 -7.95 25.62 4.37
N THR A 373 -8.34 24.45 3.86
CA THR A 373 -7.47 23.28 3.72
C THR A 373 -6.41 23.42 2.62
N GLU A 374 -6.55 24.35 1.69
CA GLU A 374 -5.48 24.62 0.71
C GLU A 374 -4.26 25.23 1.43
N ILE A 375 -4.49 26.25 2.27
CA ILE A 375 -3.42 26.84 3.09
C ILE A 375 -3.01 25.86 4.21
N GLY A 376 -3.98 25.40 5.01
CA GLY A 376 -3.73 24.62 6.21
C GLY A 376 -3.11 23.24 5.94
N VAL A 377 -3.46 22.59 4.83
CA VAL A 377 -2.95 21.26 4.47
C VAL A 377 -1.90 21.35 3.37
N ARG A 378 -2.26 21.85 2.18
CA ARG A 378 -1.38 21.79 1.00
C ARG A 378 -0.20 22.76 1.03
N ASP A 379 -0.38 23.96 1.58
CA ASP A 379 0.73 24.91 1.74
C ASP A 379 1.53 24.63 3.03
N PHE A 380 0.87 24.48 4.19
CA PHE A 380 1.56 24.34 5.48
C PHE A 380 1.99 22.92 5.88
N CYS A 381 1.20 21.88 5.60
CA CYS A 381 1.47 20.52 6.11
C CYS A 381 2.17 19.59 5.12
N ASP A 382 2.02 19.79 3.80
CA ASP A 382 2.62 18.90 2.80
C ASP A 382 4.15 18.81 2.95
N VAL A 383 4.67 17.58 2.85
CA VAL A 383 6.09 17.25 3.06
C VAL A 383 7.04 17.86 2.00
N HIS A 384 6.47 18.35 0.90
CA HIS A 384 7.18 19.05 -0.18
C HIS A 384 6.97 20.58 -0.15
N ARG A 385 6.36 21.10 0.92
CA ARG A 385 6.13 22.53 1.18
C ARG A 385 6.64 22.86 2.59
N TYR A 386 5.89 23.61 3.41
CA TYR A 386 6.41 24.09 4.70
C TYR A 386 6.52 22.97 5.77
N ASN A 387 5.86 21.82 5.59
CA ASN A 387 6.01 20.59 6.40
C ASN A 387 5.95 20.82 7.94
N ILE A 388 5.14 21.77 8.43
CA ILE A 388 5.15 22.19 9.85
C ILE A 388 4.57 21.14 10.80
N LEU A 389 3.91 20.11 10.26
CA LEU A 389 3.06 19.17 10.98
C LEU A 389 3.76 18.51 12.18
N LYS A 390 5.04 18.15 12.05
CA LYS A 390 5.81 17.52 13.14
C LYS A 390 6.16 18.49 14.27
N GLU A 391 6.37 19.76 13.96
CA GLU A 391 6.67 20.80 14.97
C GLU A 391 5.40 21.17 15.75
N VAL A 392 4.28 21.39 15.04
CA VAL A 392 2.99 21.63 15.68
C VAL A 392 2.57 20.45 16.56
N GLY A 393 2.70 19.21 16.04
CA GLY A 393 2.41 18.01 16.83
C GLY A 393 3.25 17.90 18.10
N ARG A 394 4.54 18.28 18.07
CA ARG A 394 5.40 18.34 19.26
C ARG A 394 4.96 19.41 20.26
N ARG A 395 4.66 20.62 19.80
CA ARG A 395 4.20 21.74 20.64
C ARG A 395 2.81 21.51 21.25
N MET A 396 1.98 20.69 20.61
CA MET A 396 0.72 20.15 21.17
C MET A 396 0.93 19.02 22.19
N GLY A 397 2.16 18.54 22.41
CA GLY A 397 2.45 17.40 23.29
C GLY A 397 2.12 16.02 22.69
N LEU A 398 1.94 15.91 21.38
CA LEU A 398 1.53 14.67 20.71
C LEU A 398 2.71 13.73 20.43
N GLU A 399 2.40 12.43 20.39
CA GLU A 399 3.38 11.36 20.12
C GLU A 399 3.82 11.30 18.64
N THR A 400 4.65 12.26 18.21
CA THR A 400 5.07 12.39 16.80
C THR A 400 5.95 11.27 16.23
N ASN A 401 6.28 10.24 17.04
CA ASN A 401 7.09 9.09 16.65
C ASN A 401 6.27 7.80 16.42
N LYS A 402 4.97 7.74 16.75
CA LYS A 402 4.11 6.57 16.54
C LYS A 402 2.91 6.94 15.67
N LEU A 403 2.83 6.44 14.43
CA LEU A 403 1.73 6.80 13.52
C LEU A 403 0.34 6.45 14.07
N SER A 404 0.22 5.36 14.85
CA SER A 404 -1.05 4.95 15.46
C SER A 404 -1.53 5.83 16.62
N SER A 405 -0.85 6.94 16.96
CA SER A 405 -1.37 7.93 17.91
C SER A 405 -2.26 8.98 17.26
N LEU A 406 -2.44 8.94 15.93
CA LEU A 406 -3.16 9.92 15.12
C LEU A 406 -2.65 11.36 15.30
N TRP A 407 -1.34 11.51 15.60
CA TRP A 407 -0.76 12.84 15.85
C TRP A 407 -0.79 13.74 14.63
N LYS A 408 -0.71 13.17 13.42
CA LYS A 408 -0.81 13.90 12.16
C LYS A 408 -2.21 14.47 11.99
N ASP A 409 -3.21 13.64 12.23
CA ASP A 409 -4.62 13.91 12.07
C ASP A 409 -5.09 14.99 13.06
N GLN A 410 -4.60 14.94 14.31
CA GLN A 410 -4.85 15.99 15.30
C GLN A 410 -4.12 17.30 14.96
N ALA A 411 -2.84 17.24 14.55
CA ALA A 411 -2.07 18.44 14.23
C ALA A 411 -2.58 19.16 12.96
N VAL A 412 -2.98 18.44 11.91
CA VAL A 412 -3.49 19.05 10.67
C VAL A 412 -4.84 19.74 10.89
N VAL A 413 -5.70 19.18 11.74
CA VAL A 413 -6.96 19.81 12.13
C VAL A 413 -6.71 21.14 12.84
N GLU A 414 -5.83 21.17 13.85
CA GLU A 414 -5.59 22.41 14.63
C GLU A 414 -4.80 23.46 13.81
N ILE A 415 -3.96 23.05 12.83
CA ILE A 415 -3.37 23.99 11.84
C ILE A 415 -4.46 24.60 10.94
N ASN A 416 -5.41 23.81 10.47
CA ASN A 416 -6.54 24.32 9.68
C ASN A 416 -7.47 25.22 10.52
N VAL A 417 -7.62 24.94 11.82
CA VAL A 417 -8.32 25.84 12.77
C VAL A 417 -7.59 27.17 12.91
N ALA A 418 -6.25 27.19 13.02
CA ALA A 418 -5.47 28.43 13.06
C ALA A 418 -5.71 29.29 11.80
N VAL A 419 -5.66 28.67 10.62
CA VAL A 419 -5.91 29.33 9.33
C VAL A 419 -7.31 29.98 9.30
N LEU A 420 -8.36 29.19 9.58
CA LEU A 420 -9.74 29.69 9.54
C LEU A 420 -9.96 30.81 10.57
N HIS A 421 -9.48 30.62 11.80
CA HIS A 421 -9.58 31.62 12.87
C HIS A 421 -8.87 32.93 12.51
N SER A 422 -7.67 32.85 11.94
CA SER A 422 -6.86 34.03 11.62
C SER A 422 -7.47 34.89 10.51
N PHE A 423 -7.97 34.25 9.45
CA PHE A 423 -8.70 34.93 8.37
C PHE A 423 -10.01 35.55 8.89
N GLN A 424 -10.80 34.82 9.68
CA GLN A 424 -12.04 35.33 10.27
C GLN A 424 -11.78 36.54 11.18
N LYS A 425 -10.79 36.45 12.07
CA LYS A 425 -10.41 37.54 12.99
C LYS A 425 -9.99 38.82 12.26
N GLN A 426 -9.40 38.68 11.07
CA GLN A 426 -8.95 39.80 10.23
C GLN A 426 -10.00 40.20 9.17
N ASN A 427 -11.22 39.65 9.23
CA ASN A 427 -12.33 39.89 8.29
C ASN A 427 -11.98 39.60 6.82
N VAL A 428 -11.13 38.59 6.58
CA VAL A 428 -10.70 38.18 5.23
C VAL A 428 -11.51 36.98 4.75
N THR A 429 -12.05 37.06 3.53
CA THR A 429 -12.89 36.00 2.93
C THR A 429 -12.12 34.68 2.81
N ILE A 430 -12.58 33.67 3.56
CA ILE A 430 -12.15 32.28 3.49
C ILE A 430 -13.37 31.37 3.62
N MET A 431 -13.29 30.14 3.11
CA MET A 431 -14.35 29.15 3.22
C MET A 431 -13.82 27.87 3.87
N ASP A 432 -14.57 27.25 4.77
CA ASP A 432 -14.25 25.91 5.26
C ASP A 432 -14.58 24.84 4.19
N HIS A 433 -14.02 23.65 4.37
CA HIS A 433 -14.09 22.58 3.37
C HIS A 433 -15.43 21.84 3.34
N HIS A 434 -16.23 21.85 4.41
CA HIS A 434 -17.57 21.28 4.42
C HIS A 434 -18.56 22.22 3.69
N SER A 435 -18.54 23.52 4.02
CA SER A 435 -19.34 24.53 3.31
C SER A 435 -19.00 24.60 1.81
N ALA A 436 -17.72 24.49 1.46
CA ALA A 436 -17.29 24.43 0.06
C ALA A 436 -17.83 23.18 -0.66
N ALA A 437 -17.77 22.01 -0.02
CA ALA A 437 -18.34 20.77 -0.56
C ALA A 437 -19.87 20.83 -0.73
N GLU A 438 -20.61 21.36 0.25
CA GLU A 438 -22.06 21.59 0.12
C GLU A 438 -22.41 22.56 -1.02
N SER A 439 -21.67 23.67 -1.10
CA SER A 439 -21.85 24.69 -2.15
C SER A 439 -21.61 24.09 -3.54
N PHE A 440 -20.57 23.25 -3.67
CA PHE A 440 -20.30 22.50 -4.89
C PHE A 440 -21.43 21.54 -5.26
N MET A 441 -21.99 20.80 -4.31
CA MET A 441 -23.10 19.87 -4.60
C MET A 441 -24.37 20.61 -5.05
N LYS A 442 -24.67 21.77 -4.45
CA LYS A 442 -25.77 22.66 -4.88
C LYS A 442 -25.54 23.20 -6.30
N TYR A 443 -24.29 23.57 -6.63
CA TYR A 443 -23.88 23.95 -7.99
C TYR A 443 -24.01 22.79 -8.99
N MET A 444 -23.49 21.60 -8.67
CA MET A 444 -23.54 20.42 -9.53
C MET A 444 -24.98 20.01 -9.87
N GLN A 445 -25.88 20.00 -8.88
CA GLN A 445 -27.32 19.79 -9.11
C GLN A 445 -27.92 20.82 -10.08
N SER A 446 -27.45 22.06 -10.03
CA SER A 446 -27.93 23.14 -10.88
C SER A 446 -27.41 23.01 -12.32
N GLU A 447 -26.14 22.63 -12.51
CA GLU A 447 -25.58 22.34 -13.84
C GLU A 447 -26.21 21.10 -14.49
N TYR A 448 -26.48 20.02 -13.74
CA TYR A 448 -27.22 18.87 -14.28
C TYR A 448 -28.63 19.26 -14.75
N ARG A 449 -29.34 20.14 -14.02
CA ARG A 449 -30.65 20.66 -14.44
C ARG A 449 -30.57 21.61 -15.65
N ALA A 450 -29.52 22.43 -15.74
CA ALA A 450 -29.41 23.48 -16.75
C ALA A 450 -28.70 23.06 -18.05
N ARG A 451 -27.84 22.03 -17.99
CA ARG A 451 -26.93 21.64 -19.10
C ARG A 451 -26.80 20.12 -19.29
N GLY A 452 -27.37 19.30 -18.41
CA GLY A 452 -27.23 17.84 -18.49
C GLY A 452 -25.84 17.30 -18.12
N GLY A 453 -25.01 18.07 -17.42
CA GLY A 453 -23.70 17.58 -16.97
C GLY A 453 -22.86 18.60 -16.21
N CYS A 454 -21.83 18.12 -15.52
CA CYS A 454 -20.94 18.96 -14.72
C CYS A 454 -19.51 18.39 -14.70
N PRO A 455 -18.54 18.97 -15.44
CA PRO A 455 -17.17 18.47 -15.47
C PRO A 455 -16.50 18.66 -14.10
N ALA A 456 -15.89 17.62 -13.56
CA ALA A 456 -15.27 17.68 -12.24
C ALA A 456 -14.11 16.69 -12.08
N ASP A 457 -13.03 17.17 -11.47
CA ASP A 457 -11.86 16.38 -11.13
C ASP A 457 -11.94 15.97 -9.65
N TRP A 458 -12.38 14.74 -9.37
CA TRP A 458 -12.61 14.24 -8.01
C TRP A 458 -11.39 14.44 -7.10
N LEU A 459 -10.18 14.24 -7.62
CA LEU A 459 -8.91 14.42 -6.90
C LEU A 459 -8.64 15.87 -6.44
N TRP A 460 -9.34 16.84 -7.03
CA TRP A 460 -9.21 18.26 -6.69
C TRP A 460 -10.48 18.87 -6.06
N ILE A 461 -11.65 18.28 -6.31
CA ILE A 461 -12.92 18.69 -5.69
C ILE A 461 -13.09 18.10 -4.29
N VAL A 462 -12.56 16.91 -4.01
CA VAL A 462 -12.54 16.35 -2.65
C VAL A 462 -11.46 17.07 -1.80
N PRO A 463 -11.80 17.60 -0.62
CA PRO A 463 -10.83 18.23 0.25
C PRO A 463 -9.75 17.26 0.77
N PRO A 464 -8.49 17.72 0.95
CA PRO A 464 -7.37 16.87 1.38
C PRO A 464 -7.42 16.48 2.88
N MET A 465 -8.37 17.03 3.63
CA MET A 465 -8.67 16.69 5.03
C MET A 465 -10.16 16.37 5.14
N SER A 466 -10.53 15.40 5.98
CA SER A 466 -11.92 14.99 6.24
C SER A 466 -12.73 14.56 5.01
N GLY A 467 -12.08 14.22 3.88
CA GLY A 467 -12.75 13.98 2.59
C GLY A 467 -13.94 13.02 2.68
N SER A 468 -13.78 11.87 3.34
CA SER A 468 -14.82 10.83 3.49
C SER A 468 -15.98 11.18 4.44
N ILE A 469 -16.04 12.41 4.96
CA ILE A 469 -17.20 12.98 5.66
C ILE A 469 -17.67 14.29 4.98
N THR A 470 -17.45 14.40 3.67
CA THR A 470 -17.97 15.47 2.80
C THR A 470 -18.81 14.88 1.66
N PRO A 471 -19.94 15.51 1.26
CA PRO A 471 -20.86 14.93 0.29
C PRO A 471 -20.27 14.83 -1.13
N VAL A 472 -19.15 15.51 -1.40
CA VAL A 472 -18.41 15.41 -2.67
C VAL A 472 -17.60 14.12 -2.80
N PHE A 473 -17.16 13.51 -1.70
CA PHE A 473 -16.41 12.24 -1.74
C PHE A 473 -17.29 11.09 -2.23
N HIS A 474 -18.54 11.04 -1.77
CA HIS A 474 -19.52 10.02 -2.14
C HIS A 474 -20.14 10.22 -3.53
N GLN A 475 -19.81 11.31 -4.24
CA GLN A 475 -20.34 11.62 -5.56
C GLN A 475 -19.39 11.13 -6.66
N GLU A 476 -19.87 10.23 -7.53
CA GLU A 476 -19.17 9.89 -8.77
C GLU A 476 -19.09 11.12 -9.68
N MET A 477 -17.94 11.35 -10.32
CA MET A 477 -17.67 12.54 -11.14
C MET A 477 -16.96 12.17 -12.44
N LEU A 478 -17.17 12.97 -13.49
CA LEU A 478 -16.53 12.79 -14.80
C LEU A 478 -15.58 13.96 -15.08
N ASN A 479 -14.33 13.65 -15.39
CA ASN A 479 -13.30 14.64 -15.69
C ASN A 479 -13.13 14.79 -17.21
N TYR A 480 -13.69 15.87 -17.76
CA TYR A 480 -13.71 16.18 -19.19
C TYR A 480 -13.59 17.68 -19.44
N VAL A 481 -13.11 18.04 -20.63
CA VAL A 481 -12.80 19.41 -21.03
C VAL A 481 -13.86 19.93 -21.99
N LEU A 482 -14.50 21.05 -21.63
CA LEU A 482 -15.45 21.80 -22.47
C LEU A 482 -14.85 23.13 -22.88
N SER A 483 -15.21 23.62 -24.06
CA SER A 483 -14.85 24.97 -24.54
C SER A 483 -15.91 26.01 -24.17
N PRO A 484 -15.55 27.27 -23.88
CA PRO A 484 -14.21 27.79 -23.56
C PRO A 484 -13.57 27.15 -22.32
N PHE A 485 -12.25 27.23 -22.18
CA PHE A 485 -11.51 26.54 -21.11
C PHE A 485 -10.27 27.31 -20.61
N TYR A 486 -9.83 27.01 -19.37
CA TYR A 486 -8.53 27.44 -18.85
C TYR A 486 -7.54 26.27 -18.81
N TYR A 487 -6.49 26.32 -19.64
CA TYR A 487 -5.39 25.36 -19.59
C TYR A 487 -4.20 25.94 -18.83
N TYR A 488 -3.45 25.11 -18.12
CA TYR A 488 -2.12 25.48 -17.63
C TYR A 488 -1.14 25.57 -18.80
N GLN A 489 -0.09 26.38 -18.66
CA GLN A 489 0.98 26.51 -19.64
C GLN A 489 2.27 25.84 -19.15
N VAL A 490 3.14 25.47 -20.10
CA VAL A 490 4.56 25.28 -19.81
C VAL A 490 5.15 26.60 -19.29
N ASP A 491 6.02 26.51 -18.28
CA ASP A 491 6.68 27.65 -17.65
C ASP A 491 7.39 28.52 -18.69
N ALA A 492 7.13 29.84 -18.69
CA ALA A 492 7.55 30.72 -19.78
C ALA A 492 9.09 30.75 -19.98
N TRP A 493 9.86 30.70 -18.89
CA TRP A 493 11.33 30.66 -18.96
C TRP A 493 11.92 29.39 -19.60
N LYS A 494 11.11 28.35 -19.78
CA LYS A 494 11.49 27.10 -20.46
C LYS A 494 11.22 27.15 -21.97
N THR A 495 10.48 28.15 -22.45
CA THR A 495 10.12 28.33 -23.87
C THR A 495 10.53 29.69 -24.46
N HIS A 496 10.88 30.68 -23.64
CA HIS A 496 11.20 32.04 -24.09
C HIS A 496 12.48 32.11 -24.96
N VAL A 497 12.40 32.91 -26.03
CA VAL A 497 13.52 33.23 -26.93
C VAL A 497 14.04 34.62 -26.58
N TRP A 498 15.28 34.68 -26.11
CA TRP A 498 15.90 35.93 -25.63
C TRP A 498 16.34 36.80 -26.80
N HIS A 499 15.98 38.08 -26.75
CA HIS A 499 16.40 39.11 -27.70
C HIS A 499 17.77 39.68 -27.30
N ASP A 500 17.99 39.86 -25.99
CA ASP A 500 19.27 40.25 -25.42
C ASP A 500 19.88 39.10 -24.61
N GLU A 501 20.84 38.41 -25.23
CA GLU A 501 21.65 37.33 -24.64
C GLU A 501 22.50 37.80 -23.43
N THR A 502 22.59 39.10 -23.14
CA THR A 502 23.22 39.63 -21.91
C THR A 502 22.24 39.73 -20.73
N HIS A 503 20.96 40.02 -21.00
CA HIS A 503 19.88 40.00 -20.00
C HIS A 503 19.37 38.58 -19.70
N ARG A 504 19.58 37.65 -20.64
CA ARG A 504 19.33 36.22 -20.44
C ARG A 504 19.96 35.73 -19.12
N PRO A 505 19.15 35.25 -18.15
CA PRO A 505 19.62 34.63 -16.92
C PRO A 505 20.68 33.60 -17.27
N LYS A 506 21.91 33.85 -16.80
CA LYS A 506 23.11 33.14 -17.26
C LYS A 506 22.85 31.66 -17.17
N LYS A 507 22.59 31.04 -18.33
CA LYS A 507 22.16 29.67 -18.41
C LYS A 507 23.24 28.83 -17.75
N LYS A 508 23.01 28.49 -16.48
CA LYS A 508 23.40 27.20 -15.95
C LYS A 508 22.70 26.25 -16.89
N GLU A 509 23.41 25.88 -17.96
CA GLU A 509 23.29 24.55 -18.49
C GLU A 509 23.64 23.64 -17.33
N ILE A 510 22.61 23.34 -16.56
CA ILE A 510 22.45 22.14 -15.79
C ILE A 510 22.35 21.02 -16.85
N LYS A 511 23.45 20.84 -17.61
CA LYS A 511 23.66 19.87 -18.69
C LYS A 511 23.16 18.52 -18.22
N PHE A 512 22.97 17.53 -19.09
CA PHE A 512 22.83 16.18 -18.52
C PHE A 512 24.07 15.80 -17.69
N SER A 513 25.25 16.40 -17.95
CA SER A 513 26.45 16.32 -17.10
C SER A 513 26.50 17.26 -15.86
N VAL A 514 25.53 18.16 -15.64
CA VAL A 514 25.44 19.11 -14.49
C VAL A 514 24.11 18.99 -13.71
N LEU A 515 23.03 18.46 -14.29
CA LEU A 515 21.99 17.77 -13.51
C LEU A 515 22.52 16.42 -13.05
N ALA A 516 23.40 15.79 -13.84
CA ALA A 516 24.42 14.93 -13.28
C ALA A 516 25.29 15.70 -12.28
N LYS A 517 26.23 16.62 -12.52
CA LYS A 517 26.97 17.34 -11.43
C LYS A 517 26.16 18.24 -10.45
N ALA A 518 24.88 17.94 -10.22
CA ALA A 518 24.07 18.30 -9.07
C ALA A 518 23.57 17.01 -8.39
N ALA A 519 22.88 16.09 -9.08
CA ALA A 519 22.54 14.76 -8.57
C ALA A 519 23.74 13.76 -8.51
N LEU A 520 24.91 14.21 -8.95
CA LEU A 520 26.29 13.74 -8.93
C LEU A 520 27.18 14.88 -8.36
N PHE A 521 26.65 15.70 -7.46
CA PHE A 521 27.45 16.47 -6.50
C PHE A 521 26.80 16.37 -5.12
N THR A 522 25.46 16.29 -5.02
CA THR A 522 24.80 15.56 -3.93
C THR A 522 25.16 14.07 -4.02
N SER A 523 24.96 13.35 -5.15
CA SER A 523 25.61 12.03 -5.39
C SER A 523 26.97 12.10 -6.10
N SER A 524 27.81 13.09 -5.76
CA SER A 524 29.28 12.92 -5.86
C SER A 524 30.05 13.52 -4.68
N LEU A 525 29.40 14.19 -3.75
CA LEU A 525 29.68 14.00 -2.33
C LEU A 525 29.20 12.60 -1.93
N MET A 526 27.98 12.17 -2.25
CA MET A 526 27.48 10.79 -2.06
C MET A 526 27.87 9.77 -3.17
N ARG A 527 28.71 10.11 -4.17
CA ARG A 527 29.50 9.09 -4.94
C ARG A 527 31.00 9.22 -4.73
N GLY A 528 31.53 10.43 -4.49
CA GLY A 528 32.86 10.58 -3.90
C GLY A 528 32.96 9.88 -2.55
N ALA A 529 31.85 9.80 -1.81
CA ALA A 529 31.72 9.05 -0.57
C ALA A 529 30.95 7.71 -0.70
N MET A 530 30.13 7.41 -1.73
CA MET A 530 29.46 6.09 -1.85
C MET A 530 29.70 5.28 -3.15
N ALA A 531 30.47 5.80 -4.11
CA ALA A 531 31.08 4.99 -5.18
C ALA A 531 32.57 4.74 -4.93
N THR A 532 33.14 5.38 -3.90
CA THR A 532 34.33 4.88 -3.17
C THR A 532 33.97 3.79 -2.15
N ARG A 533 32.71 3.76 -1.65
CA ARG A 533 32.16 2.62 -0.91
C ARG A 533 31.78 1.50 -1.87
N ALA A 534 31.80 0.26 -1.38
CA ALA A 534 31.30 -0.89 -2.13
C ALA A 534 29.78 -0.82 -2.32
N LYS A 535 29.30 -1.35 -3.45
CA LYS A 535 27.87 -1.57 -3.70
C LYS A 535 27.40 -2.80 -2.95
N VAL A 536 26.20 -2.70 -2.38
CA VAL A 536 25.55 -3.76 -1.61
C VAL A 536 24.13 -3.92 -2.12
N THR A 537 23.70 -5.16 -2.29
CA THR A 537 22.36 -5.49 -2.76
C THR A 537 21.67 -6.32 -1.72
N VAL A 538 20.55 -5.85 -1.20
CA VAL A 538 19.70 -6.61 -0.28
C VAL A 538 18.54 -7.20 -1.09
N ILE A 539 18.42 -8.53 -1.13
CA ILE A 539 17.26 -9.22 -1.69
C ILE A 539 16.42 -9.89 -0.60
N TYR A 540 15.11 -9.88 -0.77
CA TYR A 540 14.19 -10.51 0.19
C TYR A 540 13.09 -11.35 -0.46
N ALA A 541 12.65 -12.36 0.29
CA ALA A 541 11.42 -13.10 0.00
C ALA A 541 10.66 -13.34 1.31
N THR A 542 9.34 -13.18 1.25
CA THR A 542 8.43 -13.08 2.39
C THR A 542 6.99 -13.35 1.98
N GLU A 543 6.22 -14.03 2.83
CA GLU A 543 4.75 -14.10 2.71
C GLU A 543 4.05 -13.03 3.57
N THR A 544 4.69 -12.59 4.66
CA THR A 544 4.06 -11.84 5.76
C THR A 544 4.67 -10.46 6.00
N GLY A 545 5.43 -9.93 5.02
CA GLY A 545 6.13 -8.64 5.11
C GLY A 545 7.31 -8.57 6.12
N LYS A 546 7.57 -9.63 6.91
CA LYS A 546 8.60 -9.57 7.95
C LYS A 546 10.03 -9.55 7.40
N SER A 547 10.37 -10.41 6.44
CA SER A 547 11.71 -10.42 5.83
C SER A 547 12.02 -9.13 5.07
N GLU A 548 11.00 -8.51 4.48
CA GLU A 548 11.03 -7.21 3.79
C GLU A 548 11.29 -6.04 4.77
N THR A 549 10.63 -6.06 5.92
CA THR A 549 10.89 -5.11 7.01
C THR A 549 12.33 -5.25 7.51
N LEU A 550 12.81 -6.47 7.73
CA LEU A 550 14.20 -6.71 8.14
C LEU A 550 15.22 -6.34 7.05
N ALA A 551 14.93 -6.60 5.76
CA ALA A 551 15.76 -6.16 4.64
C ALA A 551 15.88 -4.62 4.55
N THR A 552 14.78 -3.92 4.80
CA THR A 552 14.75 -2.44 4.86
C THR A 552 15.56 -1.91 6.05
N ASN A 553 15.46 -2.58 7.20
CA ASN A 553 16.26 -2.26 8.39
C ASN A 553 17.76 -2.55 8.18
N LEU A 554 18.10 -3.64 7.48
CA LEU A 554 19.48 -4.00 7.11
C LEU A 554 20.08 -2.97 6.14
N SER A 555 19.29 -2.53 5.15
CA SER A 555 19.65 -1.49 4.20
C SER A 555 19.97 -0.16 4.91
N SER A 556 19.13 0.23 5.87
CA SER A 556 19.36 1.42 6.71
C SER A 556 20.67 1.34 7.49
N LEU A 557 21.00 0.18 8.07
CA LEU A 557 22.30 -0.05 8.74
C LEU A 557 23.48 0.01 7.75
N PHE A 558 23.38 -0.68 6.61
CA PHE A 558 24.48 -0.75 5.65
C PHE A 558 24.77 0.59 4.96
N ASN A 559 23.78 1.48 4.77
CA ASN A 559 24.03 2.83 4.22
C ASN A 559 24.96 3.71 5.08
N CYS A 560 25.18 3.38 6.36
CA CYS A 560 26.20 4.03 7.17
C CYS A 560 27.61 3.94 6.53
N ALA A 561 27.93 2.81 5.89
CA ALA A 561 29.26 2.52 5.31
C ALA A 561 29.26 2.08 3.83
N PHE A 562 28.10 1.84 3.22
CA PHE A 562 27.96 1.26 1.87
C PHE A 562 27.01 2.05 0.97
N SER A 563 26.85 1.61 -0.28
CA SER A 563 25.76 2.03 -1.17
C SER A 563 24.79 0.86 -1.38
N THR A 564 23.62 0.89 -0.73
CA THR A 564 22.66 -0.23 -0.79
C THR A 564 21.58 -0.03 -1.87
N LYS A 565 21.08 -1.12 -2.44
CA LYS A 565 19.71 -1.22 -3.00
C LYS A 565 18.93 -2.34 -2.28
N VAL A 566 17.60 -2.23 -2.22
CA VAL A 566 16.70 -3.30 -1.74
C VAL A 566 15.79 -3.74 -2.89
N LEU A 567 15.61 -5.05 -3.08
CA LEU A 567 14.77 -5.63 -4.13
C LEU A 567 14.02 -6.86 -3.61
N CYS A 568 12.78 -7.07 -4.07
CA CYS A 568 12.12 -8.37 -3.95
C CYS A 568 12.87 -9.41 -4.80
N MET A 569 12.86 -10.69 -4.42
CA MET A 569 13.53 -11.74 -5.18
C MET A 569 12.93 -11.97 -6.58
N ASP A 570 11.61 -11.76 -6.77
CA ASP A 570 10.98 -11.80 -8.10
C ASP A 570 11.40 -10.61 -9.00
N ASP A 571 11.72 -9.45 -8.42
CA ASP A 571 12.26 -8.30 -9.16
C ASP A 571 13.78 -8.43 -9.44
N TYR A 572 14.45 -9.43 -8.83
CA TYR A 572 15.89 -9.61 -8.96
C TYR A 572 16.26 -10.45 -10.19
N ASN A 573 16.81 -9.80 -11.21
CA ASN A 573 17.35 -10.48 -12.38
C ASN A 573 18.60 -11.30 -12.01
N ILE A 574 18.49 -12.63 -12.09
CA ILE A 574 19.60 -13.57 -11.83
C ILE A 574 20.87 -13.29 -12.64
N HIS A 575 20.78 -12.61 -13.79
CA HIS A 575 21.94 -12.22 -14.60
C HIS A 575 22.77 -11.09 -13.97
N ASP A 576 22.21 -10.31 -13.05
CA ASP A 576 22.96 -9.30 -12.29
C ASP A 576 23.91 -9.92 -11.25
N LEU A 577 23.74 -11.21 -10.92
CA LEU A 577 24.54 -11.91 -9.92
C LEU A 577 26.05 -11.93 -10.25
N GLU A 578 26.43 -11.94 -11.53
CA GLU A 578 27.84 -11.80 -11.94
C GLU A 578 28.39 -10.36 -11.82
N ASN A 579 27.55 -9.38 -11.50
CA ASN A 579 27.91 -7.96 -11.37
C ASN A 579 27.82 -7.43 -9.93
N GLU A 580 27.28 -8.22 -9.00
CA GLU A 580 27.21 -7.84 -7.59
C GLU A 580 28.59 -7.84 -6.91
N THR A 581 28.74 -6.98 -5.90
CA THR A 581 29.98 -6.89 -5.10
C THR A 581 29.78 -7.52 -3.71
N LEU A 582 28.67 -7.20 -3.05
CA LEU A 582 28.16 -7.89 -1.88
C LEU A 582 26.64 -8.08 -2.00
N LEU A 583 26.17 -9.33 -1.95
CA LEU A 583 24.75 -9.70 -1.91
C LEU A 583 24.33 -10.08 -0.49
N LEU A 584 23.41 -9.33 0.11
CA LEU A 584 22.76 -9.65 1.37
C LEU A 584 21.39 -10.26 1.07
N VAL A 585 21.05 -11.34 1.75
CA VAL A 585 19.80 -12.08 1.54
C VAL A 585 19.04 -12.14 2.87
N VAL A 586 17.77 -11.74 2.87
CA VAL A 586 16.91 -11.81 4.07
C VAL A 586 15.62 -12.51 3.69
N THR A 587 15.43 -13.77 4.09
CA THR A 587 14.34 -14.60 3.58
C THR A 587 13.70 -15.47 4.65
N SER A 588 12.37 -15.63 4.58
CA SER A 588 11.63 -16.57 5.39
C SER A 588 11.54 -17.94 4.72
N THR A 589 11.52 -19.02 5.49
CA THR A 589 11.20 -20.37 4.97
C THR A 589 9.73 -20.70 5.22
N PHE A 590 9.04 -21.32 4.25
CA PHE A 590 7.60 -21.62 4.31
C PHE A 590 7.28 -23.07 3.95
N GLY A 591 6.09 -23.56 4.34
CA GLY A 591 5.67 -24.95 4.11
C GLY A 591 6.64 -25.97 4.72
N ASN A 592 7.05 -26.97 3.95
CA ASN A 592 8.05 -27.96 4.33
C ASN A 592 9.44 -27.58 3.77
N GLY A 593 10.05 -26.52 4.31
CA GLY A 593 11.40 -26.08 3.89
C GLY A 593 11.47 -25.31 2.57
N ASP A 594 10.33 -24.88 2.03
CA ASP A 594 10.20 -24.25 0.73
C ASP A 594 10.47 -22.72 0.77
N SER A 595 10.68 -22.16 -0.42
CA SER A 595 10.75 -20.71 -0.61
C SER A 595 9.36 -20.07 -0.51
N PRO A 596 9.26 -18.82 -0.04
CA PRO A 596 8.07 -18.00 -0.25
C PRO A 596 7.79 -17.86 -1.76
N GLY A 597 6.55 -17.58 -2.13
CA GLY A 597 6.12 -17.44 -3.53
C GLY A 597 6.99 -16.46 -4.30
N ASN A 598 7.27 -15.30 -3.71
CA ASN A 598 8.13 -14.26 -4.29
C ASN A 598 9.64 -14.57 -4.28
N GLY A 599 10.05 -15.71 -3.75
CA GLY A 599 11.41 -16.26 -3.87
C GLY A 599 11.54 -17.38 -4.90
N LYS A 600 10.44 -17.89 -5.43
CA LYS A 600 10.40 -19.12 -6.27
C LYS A 600 11.10 -18.93 -7.62
N THR A 601 10.84 -17.83 -8.30
CA THR A 601 11.45 -17.49 -9.60
C THR A 601 12.98 -17.44 -9.50
N LEU A 602 13.48 -16.91 -8.37
CA LEU A 602 14.91 -16.85 -8.10
C LEU A 602 15.48 -18.20 -7.66
N LYS A 603 14.79 -18.96 -6.80
CA LYS A 603 15.17 -20.33 -6.38
C LYS A 603 15.48 -21.20 -7.60
N ASP A 604 14.52 -21.32 -8.52
CA ASP A 604 14.67 -22.15 -9.72
C ASP A 604 15.81 -21.69 -10.62
N SER A 605 16.00 -20.37 -10.74
CA SER A 605 17.02 -19.77 -11.61
C SER A 605 18.42 -19.87 -11.04
N LEU A 606 18.58 -19.67 -9.73
CA LEU A 606 19.82 -19.85 -9.00
C LEU A 606 20.26 -21.33 -9.01
N LEU A 607 19.34 -22.27 -8.77
CA LEU A 607 19.63 -23.71 -8.79
C LEU A 607 20.12 -24.20 -10.16
N ARG A 608 19.60 -23.63 -11.26
CA ARG A 608 20.03 -23.93 -12.65
C ARG A 608 21.44 -23.43 -13.00
N LEU A 609 22.01 -22.45 -12.27
CA LEU A 609 23.39 -22.00 -12.51
C LEU A 609 24.41 -23.08 -12.16
N LYS A 610 25.51 -23.13 -12.91
CA LYS A 610 26.60 -24.12 -12.71
C LYS A 610 27.87 -23.53 -12.08
N LEU A 611 28.19 -22.27 -12.37
CA LEU A 611 29.39 -21.56 -11.88
C LEU A 611 29.19 -20.04 -12.07
N LEU A 612 29.75 -19.21 -11.19
CA LEU A 612 29.91 -17.76 -11.42
C LEU A 612 31.29 -17.45 -12.00
N ARG A 613 31.37 -16.58 -13.02
CA ARG A 613 32.63 -16.16 -13.63
C ARG A 613 33.44 -15.16 -12.79
N LYS A 614 32.84 -14.60 -11.73
CA LYS A 614 33.46 -13.65 -10.81
C LYS A 614 33.14 -14.04 -9.37
N LYS A 615 34.12 -13.83 -8.48
CA LYS A 615 33.98 -14.12 -7.04
C LYS A 615 33.26 -12.97 -6.33
N ILE A 616 31.94 -13.05 -6.22
CA ILE A 616 31.14 -12.12 -5.42
C ILE A 616 31.28 -12.45 -3.91
N ARG A 617 30.93 -11.50 -3.03
CA ARG A 617 30.70 -11.78 -1.60
C ARG A 617 29.21 -11.84 -1.31
N TYR A 618 28.82 -12.58 -0.27
CA TYR A 618 27.41 -12.64 0.14
C TYR A 618 27.23 -12.95 1.64
N ALA A 619 26.05 -12.67 2.18
CA ALA A 619 25.61 -13.15 3.49
C ALA A 619 24.10 -13.44 3.47
N VAL A 620 23.63 -14.40 4.28
CA VAL A 620 22.22 -14.80 4.35
C VAL A 620 21.71 -14.73 5.79
N PHE A 621 20.49 -14.20 5.95
CA PHE A 621 19.68 -14.32 7.16
C PHE A 621 18.37 -15.04 6.86
N GLY A 622 18.15 -16.16 7.55
CA GLY A 622 16.92 -16.95 7.50
C GLY A 622 15.96 -16.57 8.63
N LEU A 623 14.70 -16.32 8.28
CA LEU A 623 13.58 -16.33 9.22
C LEU A 623 12.93 -17.71 9.16
N GLY A 624 12.72 -18.33 10.32
CA GLY A 624 12.01 -19.60 10.44
C GLY A 624 11.41 -19.78 11.83
N SER A 625 10.96 -21.00 12.12
CA SER A 625 10.57 -21.41 13.47
C SER A 625 11.13 -22.79 13.76
N SER A 626 11.74 -22.98 14.94
CA SER A 626 12.34 -24.27 15.34
C SER A 626 11.32 -25.41 15.51
N MET A 627 10.01 -25.11 15.42
CA MET A 627 8.95 -26.10 15.30
C MET A 627 8.93 -26.83 13.95
N TYR A 628 9.63 -26.35 12.91
CA TYR A 628 9.71 -27.01 11.61
C TYR A 628 11.08 -27.70 11.46
N PRO A 629 11.15 -29.00 11.10
CA PRO A 629 12.42 -29.73 10.97
C PRO A 629 13.39 -29.09 9.98
N GLU A 630 12.86 -28.55 8.88
CA GLU A 630 13.59 -27.82 7.84
C GLU A 630 13.81 -26.35 8.26
N PHE A 631 14.35 -26.13 9.45
CA PHE A 631 14.56 -24.80 10.03
C PHE A 631 15.46 -23.95 9.13
N CYS A 632 14.97 -22.75 8.77
CA CYS A 632 15.63 -21.81 7.86
C CYS A 632 16.10 -22.42 6.50
N ALA A 633 15.54 -23.56 6.08
CA ALA A 633 16.09 -24.36 4.98
C ALA A 633 16.17 -23.64 3.63
N PHE A 634 15.31 -22.67 3.32
CA PHE A 634 15.45 -21.88 2.09
C PHE A 634 16.66 -20.93 2.14
N ALA A 635 16.96 -20.38 3.31
CA ALA A 635 18.16 -19.56 3.54
C ALA A 635 19.43 -20.42 3.38
N HIS A 636 19.46 -21.61 3.98
CA HIS A 636 20.53 -22.60 3.79
C HIS A 636 20.67 -23.06 2.34
N THR A 637 19.56 -23.24 1.62
CA THR A 637 19.57 -23.59 0.19
C THR A 637 20.24 -22.50 -0.66
N ILE A 638 19.95 -21.22 -0.39
CA ILE A 638 20.61 -20.10 -1.05
C ILE A 638 22.10 -20.05 -0.70
N ASP A 639 22.45 -20.17 0.59
CA ASP A 639 23.84 -20.15 1.05
C ASP A 639 24.69 -21.24 0.40
N GLN A 640 24.27 -22.51 0.54
CA GLN A 640 24.95 -23.66 -0.05
C GLN A 640 25.10 -23.51 -1.56
N LYS A 641 24.07 -23.00 -2.26
CA LYS A 641 24.13 -22.82 -3.71
C LYS A 641 25.06 -21.68 -4.12
N LEU A 642 25.09 -20.56 -3.38
CA LEU A 642 26.04 -19.47 -3.63
C LEU A 642 27.50 -19.91 -3.37
N ALA A 643 27.73 -20.68 -2.31
CA ALA A 643 29.04 -21.29 -2.02
C ALA A 643 29.47 -22.26 -3.15
N GLN A 644 28.60 -23.17 -3.59
CA GLN A 644 28.85 -24.08 -4.72
C GLN A 644 29.16 -23.34 -6.02
N LEU A 645 28.55 -22.17 -6.24
CA LEU A 645 28.80 -21.32 -7.41
C LEU A 645 30.13 -20.56 -7.34
N GLY A 646 30.86 -20.63 -6.23
CA GLY A 646 32.15 -19.99 -6.01
C GLY A 646 32.09 -18.62 -5.31
N ALA A 647 30.92 -18.19 -4.85
CA ALA A 647 30.78 -16.97 -4.06
C ALA A 647 31.46 -17.11 -2.67
N SER A 648 31.88 -16.00 -2.08
CA SER A 648 32.53 -15.99 -0.76
C SER A 648 31.56 -15.52 0.32
N GLN A 649 31.22 -16.41 1.24
CA GLN A 649 30.45 -16.06 2.43
C GLN A 649 31.19 -14.97 3.24
N LEU A 650 30.45 -13.98 3.75
CA LEU A 650 30.97 -12.86 4.53
C LEU A 650 30.98 -13.15 6.04
N VAL A 651 29.85 -13.68 6.52
CA VAL A 651 29.61 -14.18 7.87
C VAL A 651 28.70 -15.41 7.75
N PRO A 652 28.71 -16.35 8.72
CA PRO A 652 27.79 -17.48 8.71
C PRO A 652 26.32 -17.09 8.52
N VAL A 653 25.51 -18.04 8.02
CA VAL A 653 24.06 -17.87 7.91
C VAL A 653 23.50 -17.52 9.29
N GLY A 654 22.83 -16.37 9.38
CA GLY A 654 22.10 -16.01 10.59
C GLY A 654 20.72 -16.64 10.57
N GLU A 655 20.28 -17.16 11.71
CA GLU A 655 18.98 -17.80 11.85
C GLU A 655 18.16 -17.08 12.92
N GLY A 656 16.95 -16.67 12.58
CA GLY A 656 16.00 -16.08 13.51
C GLY A 656 14.81 -17.03 13.73
N ASP A 657 14.66 -17.54 14.95
CA ASP A 657 13.56 -18.40 15.37
C ASP A 657 12.37 -17.55 15.85
N GLU A 658 11.23 -17.60 15.17
CA GLU A 658 10.01 -16.83 15.47
C GLU A 658 9.54 -16.98 16.92
N LEU A 659 9.85 -18.13 17.54
CA LEU A 659 9.51 -18.42 18.93
C LEU A 659 10.54 -17.89 19.92
N ASN A 660 11.80 -17.72 19.50
CA ASN A 660 12.95 -17.46 20.37
C ASN A 660 13.93 -16.46 19.72
N GLY A 661 13.64 -15.16 19.85
CA GLY A 661 14.60 -14.09 19.61
C GLY A 661 14.94 -13.80 18.14
N GLN A 662 13.98 -13.91 17.22
CA GLN A 662 14.21 -13.68 15.77
C GLN A 662 14.76 -12.28 15.44
N GLU A 663 14.24 -11.23 16.08
CA GLU A 663 14.65 -9.85 15.84
C GLU A 663 16.00 -9.54 16.50
N GLU A 664 16.25 -10.10 17.67
CA GLU A 664 17.49 -10.08 18.43
C GLU A 664 18.64 -10.75 17.66
N ALA A 665 18.39 -11.97 17.15
CA ALA A 665 19.32 -12.71 16.29
C ALA A 665 19.61 -11.93 15.00
N PHE A 666 18.58 -11.33 14.39
CA PHE A 666 18.75 -10.46 13.22
C PHE A 666 19.64 -9.25 13.53
N ARG A 667 19.43 -8.51 14.62
CA ARG A 667 20.26 -7.36 15.00
C ARG A 667 21.72 -7.76 15.20
N SER A 668 21.96 -8.84 15.95
CA SER A 668 23.30 -9.36 16.21
C SER A 668 24.02 -9.76 14.92
N TRP A 669 23.34 -10.51 14.05
CA TRP A 669 23.85 -10.88 12.73
C TRP A 669 24.09 -9.67 11.82
N ALA A 670 23.17 -8.69 11.79
CA ALA A 670 23.26 -7.50 10.96
C ALA A 670 24.46 -6.62 11.34
N VAL A 671 24.72 -6.45 12.65
CA VAL A 671 25.90 -5.73 13.15
C VAL A 671 27.19 -6.52 12.87
N SER A 672 27.17 -7.85 13.01
CA SER A 672 28.31 -8.71 12.66
C SER A 672 28.66 -8.63 11.16
N ALA A 673 27.65 -8.76 10.29
CA ALA A 673 27.78 -8.60 8.84
C ALA A 673 28.28 -7.20 8.47
N PHE A 674 27.75 -6.14 9.11
CA PHE A 674 28.18 -4.77 8.86
C PHE A 674 29.65 -4.52 9.23
N LYS A 675 30.07 -4.91 10.44
CA LYS A 675 31.46 -4.79 10.91
C LYS A 675 32.41 -5.58 9.98
N THR A 676 32.07 -6.83 9.71
CA THR A 676 32.87 -7.73 8.85
C THR A 676 32.97 -7.21 7.41
N ALA A 677 31.90 -6.62 6.86
CA ALA A 677 31.96 -5.93 5.58
C ALA A 677 32.87 -4.69 5.63
N CYS A 678 32.79 -3.87 6.68
CA CYS A 678 33.62 -2.67 6.82
C CYS A 678 35.12 -3.01 6.81
N ASP A 679 35.51 -4.11 7.46
CA ASP A 679 36.89 -4.59 7.47
C ASP A 679 37.31 -5.12 6.10
N ILE A 680 36.50 -6.00 5.50
CA ILE A 680 36.75 -6.61 4.19
C ILE A 680 36.85 -5.60 3.05
N PHE A 681 36.06 -4.52 3.10
CA PHE A 681 36.08 -3.44 2.12
C PHE A 681 36.95 -2.24 2.56
N ASN A 682 37.74 -2.37 3.64
CA ASN A 682 38.69 -1.38 4.14
C ASN A 682 38.09 0.03 4.34
N VAL A 683 36.91 0.10 4.96
CA VAL A 683 36.18 1.34 5.20
C VAL A 683 36.94 2.25 6.17
N ARG A 684 37.42 3.39 5.65
CA ARG A 684 38.10 4.42 6.46
C ARG A 684 37.14 4.98 7.52
N GLY A 685 37.63 5.14 8.75
CA GLY A 685 36.84 5.67 9.85
C GLY A 685 35.84 4.67 10.46
N ARG A 686 35.95 3.35 10.19
CA ARG A 686 35.05 2.31 10.73
C ARG A 686 34.78 2.39 12.25
N HIS A 687 35.75 2.85 13.04
CA HIS A 687 35.64 2.97 14.50
C HIS A 687 34.89 4.23 14.97
N SER A 688 34.64 5.20 14.08
CA SER A 688 33.86 6.42 14.35
C SER A 688 32.50 6.43 13.64
N ILE A 689 32.04 5.28 13.13
CA ILE A 689 30.69 5.14 12.56
C ILE A 689 29.71 4.90 13.69
N GLN A 690 28.93 5.93 14.05
CA GLN A 690 27.76 5.76 14.89
C GLN A 690 26.72 4.92 14.15
N LEU A 691 26.43 3.74 14.69
CA LEU A 691 25.29 2.93 14.25
C LEU A 691 24.01 3.46 14.93
N PRO A 692 22.82 3.28 14.35
CA PRO A 692 21.57 3.65 15.01
C PRO A 692 21.41 2.95 16.38
N GLU A 693 20.78 3.62 17.34
CA GLU A 693 20.58 3.12 18.72
C GLU A 693 19.96 1.71 18.77
N VAL A 694 19.03 1.41 17.87
CA VAL A 694 18.35 0.11 17.70
C VAL A 694 19.33 -1.05 17.42
N TYR A 695 20.59 -0.75 17.07
CA TYR A 695 21.68 -1.70 16.83
C TYR A 695 22.85 -1.57 17.81
N THR A 696 22.76 -0.71 18.83
CA THR A 696 23.84 -0.45 19.82
C THR A 696 23.40 -0.47 21.27
N SER A 697 22.11 -0.28 21.58
CA SER A 697 21.60 -0.16 22.95
C SER A 697 21.51 -1.47 23.76
N GLU A 698 21.90 -2.61 23.19
CA GLU A 698 21.38 -3.91 23.65
C GLU A 698 22.37 -4.87 24.35
N GLU A 699 23.63 -4.46 24.57
CA GLU A 699 24.59 -5.27 25.34
C GLU A 699 24.43 -5.10 26.87
N SER A 700 23.80 -4.03 27.34
CA SER A 700 23.54 -3.76 28.77
C SER A 700 22.08 -3.38 29.05
N TRP A 701 21.47 -4.00 30.05
CA TRP A 701 20.24 -3.47 30.64
C TRP A 701 20.61 -2.67 31.90
N ASP A 702 20.36 -1.36 31.89
CA ASP A 702 20.54 -0.51 33.06
C ASP A 702 19.27 -0.53 33.94
N PRO A 703 19.34 -0.97 35.22
CA PRO A 703 18.20 -0.88 36.13
C PRO A 703 17.75 0.55 36.40
N ASN A 704 18.66 1.53 36.40
CA ASN A 704 18.38 2.91 36.80
C ASN A 704 17.55 3.67 35.75
N SER A 705 17.56 3.20 34.50
CA SER A 705 16.74 3.72 33.40
C SER A 705 15.26 3.33 33.49
N TYR A 706 14.88 2.44 34.43
CA TYR A 706 13.51 1.95 34.58
C TYR A 706 13.00 2.09 36.01
N ARG A 707 11.69 2.29 36.18
CA ARG A 707 11.04 2.23 37.49
C ARG A 707 9.64 1.65 37.39
N ILE A 708 9.19 1.11 38.51
CA ILE A 708 7.81 0.65 38.71
C ILE A 708 7.09 1.70 39.56
N VAL A 709 5.95 2.18 39.09
CA VAL A 709 5.06 3.08 39.85
C VAL A 709 3.70 2.42 40.07
N PRO A 710 3.01 2.65 41.20
CA PRO A 710 1.62 2.24 41.34
C PRO A 710 0.73 2.92 40.29
N ASP A 711 -0.27 2.21 39.81
CA ASP A 711 -1.36 2.74 38.98
C ASP A 711 -2.71 2.28 39.58
N SER A 712 -3.82 2.80 39.09
CA SER A 712 -5.17 2.46 39.57
C SER A 712 -6.15 2.06 38.47
N GLN A 713 -5.72 2.03 37.20
CA GLN A 713 -6.58 1.58 36.10
C GLN A 713 -6.38 0.08 35.83
N PRO A 714 -7.42 -0.77 35.95
CA PRO A 714 -7.32 -2.19 35.65
C PRO A 714 -7.13 -2.42 34.14
N MET A 715 -6.43 -3.51 33.80
CA MET A 715 -6.14 -3.84 32.41
C MET A 715 -7.37 -4.39 31.69
N ASP A 716 -7.75 -3.75 30.58
CA ASP A 716 -8.59 -4.42 29.58
C ASP A 716 -7.71 -5.39 28.77
N LEU A 717 -7.77 -6.68 29.11
CA LEU A 717 -6.97 -7.73 28.49
C LEU A 717 -7.18 -7.82 26.96
N ASN A 718 -8.41 -7.62 26.47
CA ASN A 718 -8.70 -7.70 25.04
C ASN A 718 -8.07 -6.52 24.30
N LYS A 719 -8.18 -5.29 24.82
CA LYS A 719 -7.51 -4.11 24.26
C LYS A 719 -5.98 -4.21 24.36
N ALA A 720 -5.45 -4.76 25.45
CA ALA A 720 -4.01 -4.99 25.63
C ALA A 720 -3.47 -5.95 24.57
N LEU A 721 -4.09 -7.13 24.41
CA LEU A 721 -3.71 -8.12 23.40
C LEU A 721 -3.88 -7.57 21.97
N ALA A 722 -4.96 -6.84 21.70
CA ALA A 722 -5.19 -6.20 20.40
C ALA A 722 -4.06 -5.21 20.04
N SER A 723 -3.64 -4.39 21.01
CA SER A 723 -2.57 -3.40 20.81
C SER A 723 -1.19 -4.05 20.69
N ILE A 724 -0.87 -5.05 21.52
CA ILE A 724 0.42 -5.74 21.53
C ILE A 724 0.62 -6.58 20.26
N HIS A 725 -0.41 -7.30 19.81
CA HIS A 725 -0.29 -8.24 18.68
C HIS A 725 -0.78 -7.68 17.34
N SER A 726 -1.38 -6.48 17.33
CA SER A 726 -2.03 -5.87 16.15
C SER A 726 -3.04 -6.83 15.51
N LYS A 727 -4.06 -7.20 16.29
CA LYS A 727 -5.15 -8.11 15.91
C LYS A 727 -6.49 -7.61 16.44
N ASP A 728 -7.55 -7.88 15.69
CA ASP A 728 -8.92 -7.66 16.14
C ASP A 728 -9.30 -8.79 17.10
N VAL A 729 -9.20 -8.53 18.40
CA VAL A 729 -9.44 -9.53 19.44
C VAL A 729 -10.93 -9.66 19.76
N ILE A 730 -11.44 -10.86 19.54
CA ILE A 730 -12.80 -11.29 19.80
C ILE A 730 -12.80 -12.04 21.15
N PRO A 731 -13.60 -11.61 22.15
CA PRO A 731 -13.83 -12.40 23.35
C PRO A 731 -14.89 -13.48 23.07
N MET A 732 -14.54 -14.75 23.31
CA MET A 732 -15.46 -15.88 23.24
C MET A 732 -15.43 -16.68 24.54
N LYS A 733 -16.56 -17.27 24.96
CA LYS A 733 -16.64 -18.08 26.18
C LYS A 733 -16.50 -19.57 25.90
N LEU A 734 -15.83 -20.30 26.79
CA LEU A 734 -15.81 -21.76 26.75
C LEU A 734 -17.21 -22.33 27.02
N LYS A 735 -17.90 -22.77 25.97
CA LYS A 735 -19.24 -23.37 26.07
C LYS A 735 -19.17 -24.85 26.45
N PHE A 736 -18.16 -25.58 25.96
CA PHE A 736 -18.08 -27.04 26.08
C PHE A 736 -16.65 -27.57 25.91
N ARG A 737 -16.29 -28.60 26.68
CA ARG A 737 -15.06 -29.38 26.56
C ARG A 737 -15.37 -30.88 26.70
N GLN A 738 -14.80 -31.71 25.82
CA GLN A 738 -14.93 -33.18 25.86
C GLN A 738 -13.63 -33.85 25.39
N ASN A 739 -13.14 -34.86 26.12
CA ASN A 739 -12.07 -35.73 25.61
C ASN A 739 -12.61 -36.65 24.52
N LEU A 740 -11.94 -36.66 23.36
CA LEU A 740 -12.25 -37.49 22.19
C LEU A 740 -11.49 -38.81 22.17
N GLN A 741 -10.52 -38.99 23.08
CA GLN A 741 -9.78 -40.23 23.24
C GLN A 741 -10.35 -41.06 24.39
N SER A 742 -10.11 -42.37 24.34
CA SER A 742 -10.43 -43.30 25.43
C SER A 742 -9.76 -42.86 26.74
N SER A 743 -10.43 -43.06 27.87
CA SER A 743 -9.83 -42.85 29.21
C SER A 743 -8.65 -43.80 29.51
N LYS A 744 -8.44 -44.82 28.67
CA LYS A 744 -7.27 -45.71 28.68
C LYS A 744 -6.08 -45.18 27.85
N SER A 745 -6.24 -44.04 27.15
CA SER A 745 -5.15 -43.41 26.40
C SER A 745 -4.17 -42.71 27.35
N SER A 746 -2.87 -42.82 27.08
CA SER A 746 -1.82 -42.03 27.75
C SER A 746 -1.74 -40.58 27.23
N ARG A 747 -2.67 -40.17 26.36
CA ARG A 747 -2.77 -38.85 25.73
C ARG A 747 -4.21 -38.35 25.82
N VAL A 748 -4.38 -37.05 25.64
CA VAL A 748 -5.69 -36.39 25.61
C VAL A 748 -5.82 -35.59 24.32
N THR A 749 -6.97 -35.65 23.67
CA THR A 749 -7.34 -34.72 22.58
C THR A 749 -8.76 -34.28 22.83
N ILE A 750 -8.99 -32.98 23.00
CA ILE A 750 -10.30 -32.43 23.35
C ILE A 750 -10.98 -31.78 22.16
N LEU A 751 -12.30 -31.96 22.09
CA LEU A 751 -13.19 -31.02 21.41
C LEU A 751 -13.46 -29.86 22.36
N VAL A 752 -13.11 -28.66 21.92
CA VAL A 752 -13.48 -27.39 22.56
C VAL A 752 -14.58 -26.73 21.71
N LYS A 753 -15.58 -26.13 22.35
CA LYS A 753 -16.54 -25.22 21.68
C LYS A 753 -16.50 -23.85 22.35
N LEU A 754 -16.25 -22.83 21.55
CA LEU A 754 -16.27 -21.42 21.93
C LEU A 754 -17.58 -20.80 21.41
N ARG A 755 -18.21 -19.93 22.20
CA ARG A 755 -19.40 -19.16 21.81
C ARG A 755 -19.12 -17.67 21.94
N CYS A 756 -19.63 -16.83 21.05
CA CYS A 756 -19.56 -15.37 21.18
C CYS A 756 -20.06 -14.88 22.55
N GLU A 757 -19.47 -13.82 23.09
CA GLU A 757 -20.02 -13.10 24.26
C GLU A 757 -21.15 -12.14 23.88
N THR A 758 -21.04 -11.48 22.73
CA THR A 758 -22.09 -10.66 22.15
C THR A 758 -23.03 -11.51 21.29
N ASP A 759 -24.23 -11.00 21.00
CA ASP A 759 -25.17 -11.65 20.09
C ASP A 759 -24.75 -11.55 18.59
N GLN A 760 -23.53 -11.09 18.31
CA GLN A 760 -22.99 -10.96 16.96
C GLN A 760 -22.50 -12.32 16.43
N GLU A 761 -22.63 -12.50 15.12
CA GLU A 761 -22.01 -13.63 14.43
C GLU A 761 -20.51 -13.38 14.25
N VAL A 762 -19.69 -14.41 14.48
CA VAL A 762 -18.28 -14.40 14.08
C VAL A 762 -18.21 -15.10 12.73
N HIS A 763 -17.95 -14.34 11.67
CA HIS A 763 -17.82 -14.87 10.32
C HIS A 763 -16.45 -15.53 10.14
N TYR A 764 -16.47 -16.80 9.74
CA TYR A 764 -15.30 -17.58 9.34
C TYR A 764 -15.70 -18.62 8.30
N LEU A 765 -14.74 -19.10 7.50
CA LEU A 765 -14.96 -20.14 6.50
C LEU A 765 -14.42 -21.51 6.97
N PRO A 766 -15.01 -22.63 6.50
CA PRO A 766 -14.45 -23.96 6.69
C PRO A 766 -13.00 -24.03 6.18
N GLY A 767 -12.10 -24.48 7.04
CA GLY A 767 -10.65 -24.53 6.79
C GLY A 767 -9.83 -23.37 7.37
N GLU A 768 -10.46 -22.30 7.88
CA GLU A 768 -9.73 -21.20 8.52
C GLU A 768 -9.16 -21.57 9.90
N HIS A 769 -8.20 -20.76 10.38
CA HIS A 769 -7.60 -20.91 11.70
C HIS A 769 -8.21 -19.92 12.70
N ILE A 770 -8.18 -20.27 13.98
CA ILE A 770 -8.28 -19.30 15.07
C ILE A 770 -6.94 -19.18 15.79
N GLY A 771 -6.54 -17.96 16.13
CA GLY A 771 -5.45 -17.70 17.08
C GLY A 771 -6.02 -17.50 18.47
N ILE A 772 -5.60 -18.32 19.44
CA ILE A 772 -6.00 -18.25 20.84
C ILE A 772 -4.89 -17.61 21.67
N PHE A 773 -5.22 -16.61 22.50
CA PHE A 773 -4.31 -16.09 23.53
C PHE A 773 -4.56 -16.83 24.86
N PRO A 774 -3.58 -17.59 25.37
CA PRO A 774 -3.76 -18.38 26.58
C PRO A 774 -3.32 -17.65 27.85
N GLY A 775 -3.69 -18.19 29.01
CA GLY A 775 -2.99 -17.95 30.27
C GLY A 775 -1.88 -18.98 30.50
N ASN A 776 -0.75 -18.56 31.06
CA ASN A 776 0.27 -19.43 31.65
C ASN A 776 -0.27 -20.09 32.95
N GLN A 777 0.39 -21.16 33.40
CA GLN A 777 -0.05 -21.87 34.61
C GLN A 777 0.15 -21.04 35.89
N PRO A 778 -0.86 -20.91 36.76
CA PRO A 778 -0.76 -20.14 38.01
C PRO A 778 0.39 -20.58 38.91
N GLU A 779 0.74 -21.86 38.91
CA GLU A 779 1.82 -22.45 39.72
C GLU A 779 3.18 -21.88 39.29
N LEU A 780 3.42 -21.81 37.98
CA LEU A 780 4.64 -21.27 37.38
C LEU A 780 4.73 -19.75 37.60
N VAL A 781 3.61 -19.03 37.44
CA VAL A 781 3.52 -17.58 37.71
C VAL A 781 3.84 -17.28 39.18
N ARG A 782 3.23 -17.99 40.14
CA ARG A 782 3.52 -17.82 41.58
C ARG A 782 4.98 -18.17 41.92
N GLY A 783 5.52 -19.23 41.32
CA GLY A 783 6.92 -19.63 41.51
C GLY A 783 7.91 -18.55 41.04
N ILE A 784 7.65 -17.91 39.90
CA ILE A 784 8.49 -16.80 39.40
C ILE A 784 8.36 -15.56 40.27
N ILE A 785 7.13 -15.18 40.66
CA ILE A 785 6.91 -14.02 41.55
C ILE A 785 7.65 -14.20 42.88
N ALA A 786 7.69 -15.41 43.43
CA ALA A 786 8.46 -15.74 44.64
C ALA A 786 9.99 -15.65 44.49
N ARG A 787 10.51 -15.34 43.28
CA ARG A 787 11.94 -15.06 42.99
C ARG A 787 12.20 -13.60 42.60
N VAL A 788 11.18 -12.75 42.53
CA VAL A 788 11.34 -11.34 42.16
C VAL A 788 11.67 -10.50 43.39
N LYS A 789 12.81 -9.79 43.35
CA LYS A 789 13.38 -9.04 44.48
C LYS A 789 12.49 -7.89 44.99
N ASP A 790 11.71 -7.29 44.11
CA ASP A 790 10.88 -6.10 44.33
C ASP A 790 9.40 -6.36 43.97
N ALA A 791 8.93 -7.61 44.14
CA ALA A 791 7.57 -8.02 43.77
C ALA A 791 6.49 -7.12 44.40
N PRO A 792 5.61 -6.48 43.60
CA PRO A 792 4.42 -5.80 44.10
C PRO A 792 3.48 -6.77 44.83
N ALA A 793 2.54 -6.23 45.61
CA ALA A 793 1.45 -7.05 46.13
C ALA A 793 0.62 -7.66 44.98
N ALA A 794 0.02 -8.84 45.19
CA ALA A 794 -0.57 -9.64 44.11
C ALA A 794 -1.73 -8.93 43.36
N ASP A 795 -2.40 -7.99 44.04
CA ASP A 795 -3.48 -7.12 43.60
C ASP A 795 -3.01 -5.70 43.21
N GLN A 796 -1.74 -5.36 43.45
CA GLN A 796 -1.18 -4.05 43.14
C GLN A 796 -0.97 -3.88 41.64
N ILE A 797 -1.83 -3.08 41.01
CA ILE A 797 -1.65 -2.60 39.65
C ILE A 797 -0.42 -1.69 39.61
N VAL A 798 0.47 -1.94 38.65
CA VAL A 798 1.67 -1.14 38.43
C VAL A 798 1.82 -0.72 36.98
N ARG A 799 2.52 0.40 36.77
CA ARG A 799 2.95 0.90 35.47
C ARG A 799 4.47 0.92 35.42
N LEU A 800 5.02 0.43 34.31
CA LEU A 800 6.45 0.54 34.00
C LEU A 800 6.73 1.91 33.39
N GLU A 801 7.73 2.62 33.92
CA GLU A 801 8.22 3.89 33.37
C GLU A 801 9.70 3.78 32.99
N THR A 802 10.09 4.55 31.98
CA THR A 802 11.46 4.66 31.48
C THR A 802 11.93 6.10 31.58
N CYS A 803 13.20 6.29 31.95
CA CYS A 803 13.86 7.58 31.85
C CYS A 803 14.22 7.86 30.38
N ILE A 804 14.17 9.14 29.99
CA ILE A 804 14.64 9.67 28.71
C ILE A 804 15.76 10.69 29.00
N ASP A 805 16.68 10.87 28.06
CA ASP A 805 17.71 11.91 28.11
C ASP A 805 17.14 13.27 28.55
N GLY A 806 17.79 13.88 29.55
CA GLY A 806 17.27 15.03 30.29
C GLY A 806 16.62 14.68 31.64
N GLY A 807 16.49 13.39 31.99
CA GLY A 807 16.02 12.94 33.31
C GLY A 807 14.50 12.82 33.44
N TYR A 808 13.77 12.88 32.33
CA TYR A 808 12.31 12.82 32.31
C TYR A 808 11.79 11.37 32.28
N TRP A 809 10.91 11.04 33.22
CA TRP A 809 10.27 9.74 33.31
C TRP A 809 8.97 9.70 32.50
N THR A 810 8.79 8.65 31.70
CA THR A 810 7.61 8.47 30.82
C THR A 810 7.11 7.03 30.83
N SER A 811 5.82 6.82 30.52
CA SER A 811 5.21 5.49 30.46
C SER A 811 5.84 4.61 29.37
N HIS A 812 6.32 3.42 29.75
CA HIS A 812 7.03 2.52 28.84
C HIS A 812 6.07 1.61 28.08
N LYS A 813 5.93 1.87 26.77
CA LYS A 813 4.85 1.38 25.88
C LYS A 813 4.77 -0.13 25.64
N LYS A 814 5.70 -0.93 26.18
CA LYS A 814 5.74 -2.37 25.94
C LYS A 814 4.58 -3.11 26.63
N ILE A 815 4.20 -2.69 27.84
CA ILE A 815 3.19 -3.37 28.66
C ILE A 815 2.28 -2.29 29.26
N PRO A 816 0.94 -2.46 29.25
CA PRO A 816 0.01 -1.53 29.90
C PRO A 816 0.14 -1.56 31.43
N ALA A 817 -0.56 -0.65 32.12
CA ALA A 817 -0.75 -0.78 33.56
C ALA A 817 -1.50 -2.09 33.87
N CYS A 818 -0.95 -2.92 34.75
CA CYS A 818 -1.47 -4.23 35.14
C CYS A 818 -0.76 -4.72 36.42
N THR A 819 -1.29 -5.76 37.06
CA THR A 819 -0.55 -6.49 38.10
C THR A 819 0.59 -7.32 37.48
N LEU A 820 1.64 -7.59 38.26
CA LEU A 820 2.71 -8.52 37.83
C LEU A 820 2.14 -9.92 37.52
N THR A 821 1.09 -10.33 38.25
CA THR A 821 0.33 -11.56 38.03
C THR A 821 -0.27 -11.61 36.63
N GLU A 822 -0.98 -10.57 36.19
CA GLU A 822 -1.58 -10.50 34.85
C GLU A 822 -0.52 -10.48 33.75
N ALA A 823 0.55 -9.70 33.92
CA ALA A 823 1.64 -9.63 32.95
C ALA A 823 2.29 -10.99 32.71
N LEU A 824 2.63 -11.72 33.78
CA LEU A 824 3.21 -13.06 33.69
C LEU A 824 2.19 -14.14 33.29
N THR A 825 0.88 -13.92 33.52
CA THR A 825 -0.16 -14.88 33.10
C THR A 825 -0.48 -14.75 31.62
N TYR A 826 -0.72 -13.55 31.10
CA TYR A 826 -1.33 -13.36 29.77
C TYR A 826 -0.45 -12.63 28.74
N LEU A 827 0.54 -11.84 29.16
CA LEU A 827 1.26 -10.94 28.26
C LEU A 827 2.67 -11.43 27.92
N LEU A 828 3.33 -12.17 28.82
CA LEU A 828 4.74 -12.57 28.70
C LEU A 828 4.92 -14.09 28.58
N ASP A 829 5.85 -14.51 27.73
CA ASP A 829 6.25 -15.92 27.66
C ASP A 829 7.30 -16.20 28.75
N ILE A 830 6.92 -17.09 29.67
CA ILE A 830 7.73 -17.58 30.80
C ILE A 830 8.15 -19.05 30.59
N THR A 831 7.81 -19.64 29.44
CA THR A 831 7.91 -21.08 29.15
C THR A 831 8.89 -21.41 28.04
N THR A 832 9.07 -20.52 27.07
CA THR A 832 10.07 -20.68 26.02
C THR A 832 11.48 -20.48 26.61
N PRO A 833 12.46 -21.38 26.37
CA PRO A 833 13.81 -21.26 26.90
C PRO A 833 14.47 -19.91 26.58
N PRO A 834 14.98 -19.16 27.60
CA PRO A 834 15.58 -17.85 27.41
C PRO A 834 16.72 -17.83 26.39
N SER A 835 16.67 -16.86 25.46
CA SER A 835 17.73 -16.67 24.45
C SER A 835 19.08 -16.33 25.08
N GLN A 836 20.19 -16.63 24.38
CA GLN A 836 21.54 -16.27 24.85
C GLN A 836 21.69 -14.79 25.21
N GLN A 837 20.94 -13.88 24.59
CA GLN A 837 20.94 -12.46 24.94
C GLN A 837 20.14 -12.15 26.21
N LEU A 838 19.01 -12.81 26.44
CA LEU A 838 18.29 -12.71 27.71
C LEU A 838 19.13 -13.28 28.86
N LEU A 839 19.86 -14.38 28.63
CA LEU A 839 20.86 -14.91 29.56
C LEU A 839 22.01 -13.91 29.82
N ARG A 840 22.50 -13.17 28.81
CA ARG A 840 23.53 -12.13 28.99
C ARG A 840 23.05 -10.99 29.89
N LYS A 841 21.81 -10.55 29.70
CA LYS A 841 21.18 -9.52 30.54
C LYS A 841 20.90 -10.04 31.95
N LEU A 842 20.47 -11.29 32.10
CA LEU A 842 20.33 -11.96 33.40
C LEU A 842 21.67 -12.04 34.14
N CYS A 843 22.77 -12.31 33.43
CA CYS A 843 24.12 -12.38 33.99
C CYS A 843 24.62 -11.05 34.61
N GLN A 844 24.00 -9.92 34.28
CA GLN A 844 24.28 -8.62 34.91
C GLN A 844 23.66 -8.51 36.31
N LEU A 845 22.76 -9.43 36.68
CA LEU A 845 22.05 -9.48 37.97
C LEU A 845 22.50 -10.65 38.86
N VAL A 846 23.47 -11.45 38.43
CA VAL A 846 23.95 -12.65 39.17
C VAL A 846 25.05 -12.28 40.16
N THR A 847 24.82 -12.57 41.44
CA THR A 847 25.71 -12.15 42.55
C THR A 847 26.77 -13.18 42.94
N LYS A 848 26.57 -14.49 42.70
CA LYS A 848 27.60 -15.51 42.93
C LYS A 848 28.45 -15.75 41.69
N GLU A 849 29.77 -15.82 41.90
CA GLU A 849 30.73 -16.01 40.82
C GLU A 849 30.60 -17.38 40.11
N GLY A 850 30.19 -18.44 40.81
CA GLY A 850 29.94 -19.77 40.20
C GLY A 850 28.75 -19.77 39.22
N ASP A 851 27.58 -19.32 39.68
CA ASP A 851 26.38 -19.09 38.87
C ASP A 851 26.72 -18.24 37.63
N LYS A 852 27.49 -17.15 37.85
CA LYS A 852 27.91 -16.19 36.83
C LYS A 852 28.82 -16.81 35.78
N GLN A 853 29.82 -17.61 36.17
CA GLN A 853 30.69 -18.34 35.23
C GLN A 853 29.92 -19.37 34.40
N ARG A 854 29.00 -20.12 35.02
CA ARG A 854 28.12 -21.06 34.30
C ARG A 854 27.18 -20.34 33.32
N LEU A 855 26.61 -19.21 33.72
CA LEU A 855 25.74 -18.42 32.85
C LEU A 855 26.54 -17.76 31.70
N GLN A 856 27.74 -17.24 31.97
CA GLN A 856 28.66 -16.73 30.95
C GLN A 856 29.04 -17.80 29.91
N MET A 857 29.28 -19.04 30.33
CA MET A 857 29.51 -20.18 29.42
C MET A 857 28.34 -20.37 28.45
N LEU A 858 27.09 -20.38 28.94
CA LEU A 858 25.88 -20.45 28.11
C LEU A 858 25.70 -19.20 27.22
N CYS A 859 26.16 -18.03 27.67
CA CYS A 859 26.12 -16.80 26.91
C CYS A 859 27.17 -16.72 25.78
N GLN A 860 28.27 -17.47 25.88
CA GLN A 860 29.41 -17.42 24.97
C GLN A 860 29.46 -18.62 24.01
N SER A 861 29.16 -19.84 24.48
CA SER A 861 29.15 -21.04 23.67
C SER A 861 27.73 -21.39 23.20
N THR A 862 27.47 -21.19 21.91
CA THR A 862 26.21 -21.62 21.27
C THR A 862 26.07 -23.15 21.26
N GLU A 863 27.16 -23.91 21.29
CA GLU A 863 27.12 -25.37 21.40
C GLU A 863 26.61 -25.81 22.78
N GLU A 864 27.19 -25.28 23.86
CA GLU A 864 26.76 -25.59 25.24
C GLU A 864 25.35 -25.07 25.53
N TYR A 865 25.02 -23.88 25.03
CA TYR A 865 23.66 -23.36 25.07
C TYR A 865 22.66 -24.27 24.35
N ASN A 866 22.99 -24.77 23.16
CA ASN A 866 22.09 -25.66 22.43
C ASN A 866 21.93 -27.02 23.14
N LYS A 867 23.02 -27.62 23.65
CA LYS A 867 22.94 -28.84 24.50
C LYS A 867 22.01 -28.59 25.69
N TRP A 868 22.23 -27.51 26.42
CA TRP A 868 21.44 -27.13 27.59
C TRP A 868 19.97 -26.86 27.25
N LYS A 869 19.70 -26.09 26.19
CA LYS A 869 18.35 -25.75 25.69
C LYS A 869 17.59 -26.99 25.26
N PHE A 870 18.16 -27.85 24.42
CA PHE A 870 17.44 -29.00 23.87
C PHE A 870 17.26 -30.13 24.89
N TYR A 871 18.23 -30.35 25.79
CA TYR A 871 18.14 -31.39 26.81
C TYR A 871 17.22 -31.01 27.98
N ASN A 872 17.35 -29.79 28.52
CA ASN A 872 16.53 -29.35 29.65
C ASN A 872 15.21 -28.69 29.25
N SER A 873 15.12 -28.10 28.05
CA SER A 873 14.02 -27.23 27.58
C SER A 873 13.49 -26.26 28.67
N PRO A 874 14.37 -25.55 29.39
CA PRO A 874 14.02 -24.98 30.69
C PRO A 874 13.10 -23.76 30.57
N ASN A 875 12.07 -23.71 31.39
CA ASN A 875 11.22 -22.53 31.57
C ASN A 875 11.91 -21.49 32.47
N LEU A 876 11.35 -20.28 32.59
CA LEU A 876 12.00 -19.19 33.34
C LEU A 876 12.22 -19.51 34.83
N LEU A 877 11.31 -20.24 35.48
CA LEU A 877 11.48 -20.64 36.88
C LEU A 877 12.65 -21.61 37.05
N GLU A 878 12.76 -22.60 36.16
CA GLU A 878 13.86 -23.56 36.14
C GLU A 878 15.21 -22.87 35.91
N VAL A 879 15.25 -21.78 35.12
CA VAL A 879 16.45 -20.94 34.97
C VAL A 879 16.77 -20.18 36.26
N LEU A 880 15.78 -19.61 36.95
CA LEU A 880 15.98 -18.98 38.26
C LEU A 880 16.29 -20.01 39.37
N GLU A 881 16.08 -21.29 39.12
CA GLU A 881 16.49 -22.42 39.97
C GLU A 881 17.91 -22.92 39.70
N GLU A 882 18.38 -22.93 38.44
CA GLU A 882 19.80 -23.18 38.10
C GLU A 882 20.71 -22.00 38.52
N PHE A 883 20.18 -20.76 38.50
CA PHE A 883 20.91 -19.53 38.85
C PHE A 883 20.30 -18.80 40.05
N PRO A 884 20.29 -19.41 41.26
CA PRO A 884 19.56 -18.90 42.43
C PRO A 884 20.12 -17.60 43.03
N SER A 885 21.27 -17.10 42.55
CA SER A 885 21.82 -15.79 42.93
C SER A 885 21.51 -14.65 41.94
N ALA A 886 20.63 -14.88 40.96
CA ALA A 886 20.13 -13.86 40.04
C ALA A 886 19.07 -12.96 40.72
N GLU A 887 19.42 -11.70 41.00
CA GLU A 887 18.54 -10.72 41.63
C GLU A 887 17.58 -10.06 40.61
N VAL A 888 16.64 -10.83 40.09
CA VAL A 888 15.67 -10.35 39.10
C VAL A 888 14.63 -9.42 39.70
N THR A 889 14.34 -8.31 39.01
CA THR A 889 13.32 -7.32 39.38
C THR A 889 12.11 -7.35 38.46
N THR A 890 11.02 -6.76 38.93
CA THR A 890 9.78 -6.50 38.20
C THR A 890 10.06 -5.69 36.94
N ALA A 891 10.92 -4.66 37.04
CA ALA A 891 11.36 -3.88 35.89
C ALA A 891 12.13 -4.75 34.86
N PHE A 892 12.99 -5.68 35.29
CA PHE A 892 13.65 -6.61 34.38
C PHE A 892 12.66 -7.51 33.65
N LEU A 893 11.72 -8.15 34.36
CA LEU A 893 10.73 -9.04 33.72
C LEU A 893 9.87 -8.30 32.70
N LEU A 894 9.30 -7.16 33.09
CA LEU A 894 8.43 -6.37 32.23
C LEU A 894 9.19 -5.80 31.01
N THR A 895 10.46 -5.40 31.16
CA THR A 895 11.27 -4.88 30.03
C THR A 895 11.86 -5.98 29.14
N GLN A 896 12.32 -7.11 29.68
CA GLN A 896 13.16 -8.07 28.94
C GLN A 896 12.48 -9.37 28.47
N LEU A 897 11.37 -9.83 29.09
CA LEU A 897 10.70 -11.05 28.61
C LEU A 897 9.99 -10.85 27.25
N PRO A 898 9.99 -11.85 26.34
CA PRO A 898 9.23 -11.77 25.10
C PRO A 898 7.72 -11.87 25.35
N PHE A 899 6.91 -11.36 24.42
CA PHE A 899 5.45 -11.45 24.51
C PHE A 899 4.92 -12.87 24.28
N LEU A 900 3.91 -13.27 25.06
CA LEU A 900 3.22 -14.55 24.93
C LEU A 900 2.52 -14.65 23.57
N LYS A 901 2.97 -15.57 22.72
CA LYS A 901 2.41 -15.71 21.37
C LYS A 901 1.02 -16.38 21.41
N PRO A 902 0.05 -15.96 20.55
CA PRO A 902 -1.15 -16.74 20.34
C PRO A 902 -0.81 -18.10 19.73
N ARG A 903 -1.58 -19.13 20.03
CA ARG A 903 -1.44 -20.47 19.43
C ARG A 903 -2.57 -20.71 18.43
N TYR A 904 -2.23 -21.17 17.24
CA TYR A 904 -3.18 -21.40 16.15
C TYR A 904 -3.77 -22.80 16.18
N TYR A 905 -5.08 -22.91 15.89
CA TYR A 905 -5.78 -24.17 15.65
C TYR A 905 -6.72 -24.04 14.45
N SER A 906 -6.78 -25.05 13.60
CA SER A 906 -7.74 -25.09 12.48
C SER A 906 -9.16 -25.32 13.02
N VAL A 907 -10.11 -24.56 12.49
CA VAL A 907 -11.51 -24.60 12.93
C VAL A 907 -12.16 -25.90 12.49
N SER A 908 -12.90 -26.53 13.40
CA SER A 908 -13.51 -27.86 13.26
C SER A 908 -15.04 -27.81 13.30
N SER A 909 -15.61 -26.66 12.92
CA SER A 909 -17.04 -26.36 12.77
C SER A 909 -17.28 -25.63 11.45
N SER A 910 -18.53 -25.60 10.98
CA SER A 910 -18.96 -24.72 9.88
C SER A 910 -19.77 -23.57 10.49
N CYS A 911 -19.55 -22.34 10.02
CA CYS A 911 -20.30 -21.18 10.49
C CYS A 911 -21.80 -21.29 10.17
N ASP A 912 -22.15 -21.88 9.02
CA ASP A 912 -23.54 -22.14 8.61
C ASP A 912 -24.22 -23.20 9.49
N MET A 913 -23.49 -24.27 9.84
CA MET A 913 -24.01 -25.38 10.65
C MET A 913 -24.06 -25.05 12.16
N THR A 914 -23.15 -24.21 12.66
CA THR A 914 -23.14 -23.74 14.05
C THR A 914 -22.88 -22.24 14.15
N PRO A 915 -23.89 -21.39 13.86
CA PRO A 915 -23.77 -19.94 13.99
C PRO A 915 -23.38 -19.52 15.41
N LYS A 916 -22.58 -18.46 15.53
CA LYS A 916 -22.02 -17.92 16.80
C LYS A 916 -21.13 -18.91 17.60
N GLU A 917 -20.76 -20.06 17.02
CA GLU A 917 -19.87 -21.05 17.64
C GLU A 917 -18.65 -21.38 16.78
N ILE A 918 -17.51 -21.57 17.43
CA ILE A 918 -16.26 -22.08 16.84
C ILE A 918 -15.84 -23.33 17.62
N HIS A 919 -15.63 -24.45 16.91
CA HIS A 919 -15.15 -25.70 17.50
C HIS A 919 -13.66 -25.92 17.19
N LEU A 920 -12.89 -26.44 18.14
CA LEU A 920 -11.46 -26.77 17.96
C LEU A 920 -11.17 -28.21 18.38
N THR A 921 -10.24 -28.86 17.65
CA THR A 921 -9.73 -30.19 18.00
C THR A 921 -8.29 -30.06 18.54
N VAL A 922 -8.14 -30.03 19.85
CA VAL A 922 -6.89 -29.68 20.52
C VAL A 922 -6.23 -30.92 21.13
N ALA A 923 -5.04 -31.30 20.63
CA ALA A 923 -4.20 -32.27 21.33
C ALA A 923 -3.57 -31.59 22.54
N VAL A 924 -3.74 -32.16 23.73
CA VAL A 924 -3.16 -31.60 24.96
C VAL A 924 -1.70 -32.00 25.03
N VAL A 925 -0.80 -31.03 24.86
CA VAL A 925 0.65 -31.24 24.84
C VAL A 925 1.17 -31.28 26.27
N ASN A 926 1.70 -32.44 26.65
CA ASN A 926 2.44 -32.67 27.89
C ASN A 926 3.63 -33.57 27.57
N TYR A 927 4.78 -33.33 28.20
CA TYR A 927 5.99 -34.13 28.02
C TYR A 927 6.87 -34.05 29.27
N ARG A 928 7.91 -34.87 29.35
CA ARG A 928 9.01 -34.69 30.31
C ARG A 928 10.25 -34.23 29.55
N THR A 929 11.03 -33.35 30.16
CA THR A 929 12.34 -32.94 29.61
C THR A 929 13.38 -34.04 29.87
N ARG A 930 14.65 -33.84 29.47
CA ARG A 930 15.76 -34.79 29.70
C ARG A 930 15.42 -36.21 29.24
N ASP A 931 14.96 -36.32 28.00
CA ASP A 931 14.63 -37.58 27.32
C ASP A 931 13.63 -38.50 28.07
N GLY A 932 12.81 -37.92 28.94
CA GLY A 932 11.77 -38.63 29.71
C GLY A 932 11.96 -38.59 31.22
N GLU A 933 13.18 -38.32 31.72
CA GLU A 933 13.52 -38.38 33.15
C GLU A 933 13.40 -37.02 33.88
N GLY A 934 13.16 -35.94 33.14
CA GLY A 934 13.12 -34.57 33.68
C GLY A 934 11.77 -34.15 34.28
N PRO A 935 11.70 -32.88 34.74
CA PRO A 935 10.45 -32.21 35.10
C PRO A 935 9.36 -32.35 34.02
N PHE A 936 8.10 -32.29 34.47
CA PHE A 936 6.94 -32.40 33.60
C PHE A 936 6.57 -31.03 33.03
N HIS A 937 6.52 -30.92 31.71
CA HIS A 937 6.30 -29.67 30.99
C HIS A 937 4.95 -29.66 30.27
N HIS A 938 4.30 -28.50 30.32
CA HIS A 938 2.92 -28.29 29.88
C HIS A 938 2.85 -27.33 28.70
N GLY A 939 2.18 -27.74 27.62
CA GLY A 939 2.06 -26.93 26.40
C GLY A 939 1.01 -25.82 26.53
N VAL A 940 1.33 -24.77 27.31
CA VAL A 940 0.57 -23.55 27.64
C VAL A 940 -0.89 -23.56 27.18
N CYS A 941 -1.16 -23.19 25.92
CA CYS A 941 -2.52 -23.03 25.41
C CYS A 941 -3.33 -24.33 25.39
N SER A 942 -2.71 -25.46 25.09
CA SER A 942 -3.41 -26.75 24.98
C SER A 942 -3.80 -27.30 26.35
N THR A 943 -2.97 -27.05 27.38
CA THR A 943 -3.26 -27.37 28.77
C THR A 943 -4.25 -26.37 29.37
N TRP A 944 -4.11 -25.07 29.08
CA TRP A 944 -5.04 -24.03 29.51
C TRP A 944 -6.46 -24.27 28.97
N LEU A 945 -6.63 -24.57 27.68
CA LEU A 945 -7.94 -24.96 27.11
C LEU A 945 -8.50 -26.26 27.74
N ASN A 946 -7.63 -27.12 28.29
CA ASN A 946 -8.02 -28.35 28.98
C ASN A 946 -8.40 -28.14 30.47
N THR A 947 -7.96 -27.04 31.10
CA THR A 947 -8.18 -26.77 32.54
C THR A 947 -9.03 -25.54 32.84
N ILE A 948 -9.16 -24.58 31.92
CA ILE A 948 -9.99 -23.36 32.12
C ILE A 948 -11.47 -23.73 32.37
N GLU A 949 -12.16 -22.97 33.21
CA GLU A 949 -13.55 -23.29 33.59
C GLU A 949 -14.58 -22.97 32.50
N LEU A 950 -15.77 -23.56 32.62
CA LEU A 950 -16.87 -23.31 31.69
C LEU A 950 -17.43 -21.88 31.87
N ASN A 951 -17.72 -21.22 30.74
CA ASN A 951 -18.12 -19.81 30.62
C ASN A 951 -17.02 -18.77 30.90
N GLU A 952 -15.77 -19.18 31.12
CA GLU A 952 -14.62 -18.27 31.15
C GLU A 952 -14.33 -17.69 29.76
N THR A 953 -13.79 -16.47 29.76
CA THR A 953 -13.47 -15.70 28.55
C THR A 953 -12.13 -16.14 27.97
N ILE A 954 -12.13 -16.42 26.66
CA ILE A 954 -10.99 -16.81 25.85
C ILE A 954 -10.80 -15.74 24.77
N PRO A 955 -9.77 -14.88 24.89
CA PRO A 955 -9.43 -13.91 23.85
C PRO A 955 -8.87 -14.61 22.61
N CYS A 956 -9.41 -14.30 21.44
CA CYS A 956 -9.04 -14.97 20.19
C CYS A 956 -9.18 -14.07 18.95
N PHE A 957 -8.74 -14.54 17.79
CA PHE A 957 -9.00 -13.87 16.49
C PHE A 957 -9.02 -14.90 15.35
N VAL A 958 -9.82 -14.64 14.31
CA VAL A 958 -9.82 -15.45 13.08
C VAL A 958 -8.59 -15.14 12.24
N ARG A 959 -7.93 -16.17 11.70
CA ARG A 959 -6.83 -16.08 10.73
C ARG A 959 -7.25 -16.81 9.46
N SER A 960 -7.48 -16.03 8.40
CA SER A 960 -7.96 -16.58 7.12
C SER A 960 -6.92 -17.49 6.45
N ALA A 961 -7.36 -18.67 6.04
CA ALA A 961 -6.52 -19.71 5.43
C ALA A 961 -6.93 -19.92 3.96
N LYS A 962 -6.86 -18.83 3.16
CA LYS A 962 -7.38 -18.72 1.79
C LYS A 962 -6.96 -19.83 0.80
N GLU A 963 -5.94 -20.61 1.12
CA GLU A 963 -5.45 -21.71 0.29
C GLU A 963 -5.91 -23.09 0.78
N PHE A 964 -6.71 -23.17 1.85
CA PHE A 964 -7.22 -24.41 2.46
C PHE A 964 -8.76 -24.39 2.65
N HIS A 965 -9.48 -23.69 1.77
CA HIS A 965 -10.95 -23.69 1.75
C HIS A 965 -11.51 -24.76 0.80
N LEU A 966 -12.79 -25.14 0.98
CA LEU A 966 -13.50 -26.01 0.03
C LEU A 966 -13.54 -25.41 -1.39
N PRO A 967 -13.62 -26.24 -2.45
CA PRO A 967 -13.69 -25.76 -3.83
C PRO A 967 -14.91 -24.88 -4.09
N ALA A 968 -14.71 -23.78 -4.85
CA ALA A 968 -15.79 -22.85 -5.21
C ALA A 968 -16.86 -23.46 -6.13
N GLU A 969 -16.54 -24.57 -6.82
CA GLU A 969 -17.50 -25.44 -7.50
C GLU A 969 -17.86 -26.62 -6.58
N PRO A 970 -19.09 -26.68 -6.01
CA PRO A 970 -19.47 -27.75 -5.08
C PRO A 970 -19.36 -29.17 -5.64
N ALA A 971 -19.39 -29.32 -6.97
CA ALA A 971 -19.36 -30.59 -7.70
C ALA A 971 -17.98 -31.25 -7.79
N LYS A 972 -16.87 -30.54 -7.49
CA LYS A 972 -15.53 -31.15 -7.55
C LYS A 972 -15.34 -32.16 -6.41
N PRO A 973 -14.78 -33.36 -6.68
CA PRO A 973 -14.49 -34.33 -5.64
C PRO A 973 -13.30 -33.88 -4.78
N CYS A 974 -13.32 -34.22 -3.50
CA CYS A 974 -12.31 -33.83 -2.52
C CYS A 974 -11.73 -35.07 -1.81
N ILE A 975 -10.40 -35.18 -1.75
CA ILE A 975 -9.68 -36.20 -0.99
C ILE A 975 -9.07 -35.51 0.23
N LEU A 976 -9.44 -35.95 1.42
CA LEU A 976 -9.09 -35.34 2.71
C LEU A 976 -8.12 -36.28 3.44
N ILE A 977 -6.85 -35.88 3.60
CA ILE A 977 -5.78 -36.72 4.16
C ILE A 977 -5.26 -36.08 5.44
N GLY A 978 -5.36 -36.77 6.58
CA GLY A 978 -4.82 -36.24 7.83
C GLY A 978 -4.68 -37.26 8.94
N ALA A 979 -3.83 -36.95 9.92
CA ALA A 979 -3.53 -37.84 11.05
C ALA A 979 -3.66 -37.10 12.39
N GLY A 980 -4.26 -37.76 13.39
CA GLY A 980 -4.56 -37.17 14.69
C GLY A 980 -5.38 -35.89 14.57
N THR A 981 -4.90 -34.79 15.15
CA THR A 981 -5.54 -33.46 15.04
C THR A 981 -5.60 -32.90 13.61
N GLY A 982 -4.89 -33.48 12.64
CA GLY A 982 -5.03 -33.15 11.23
C GLY A 982 -6.43 -33.42 10.64
N ILE A 983 -7.33 -34.06 11.39
CA ILE A 983 -8.75 -34.17 11.02
C ILE A 983 -9.56 -32.88 11.28
N ALA A 984 -9.00 -31.92 12.03
CA ALA A 984 -9.71 -30.72 12.49
C ALA A 984 -10.40 -29.92 11.37
N PRO A 985 -9.71 -29.43 10.30
CA PRO A 985 -10.40 -28.68 9.25
C PRO A 985 -11.35 -29.56 8.44
N PHE A 986 -11.10 -30.87 8.32
CA PHE A 986 -12.02 -31.78 7.63
C PHE A 986 -13.36 -31.92 8.34
N ARG A 987 -13.39 -31.76 9.67
CA ARG A 987 -14.64 -31.64 10.43
C ARG A 987 -15.45 -30.39 10.04
N SER A 988 -14.79 -29.25 9.77
CA SER A 988 -15.49 -28.08 9.19
C SER A 988 -16.05 -28.39 7.79
N PHE A 989 -15.27 -29.10 6.96
CA PHE A 989 -15.67 -29.42 5.59
C PHE A 989 -16.89 -30.36 5.55
N TRP A 990 -16.90 -31.46 6.32
CA TRP A 990 -18.04 -32.38 6.27
C TRP A 990 -19.31 -31.80 6.91
N LEU A 991 -19.18 -30.90 7.90
CA LEU A 991 -20.33 -30.16 8.42
C LEU A 991 -20.86 -29.12 7.43
N GLN A 992 -19.99 -28.46 6.66
CA GLN A 992 -20.41 -27.58 5.56
C GLN A 992 -21.13 -28.36 4.46
N ARG A 993 -20.59 -29.51 4.04
CA ARG A 993 -21.24 -30.35 3.02
C ARG A 993 -22.53 -31.01 3.50
N LEU A 994 -22.65 -31.28 4.80
CA LEU A 994 -23.91 -31.69 5.41
C LEU A 994 -24.96 -30.57 5.32
N TYR A 995 -24.59 -29.34 5.72
CA TYR A 995 -25.46 -28.16 5.59
C TYR A 995 -25.89 -27.91 4.13
N GLU A 996 -24.97 -28.03 3.17
CA GLU A 996 -25.27 -27.95 1.74
C GLU A 996 -26.25 -29.05 1.29
N GLN A 997 -26.03 -30.31 1.69
CA GLN A 997 -26.89 -31.43 1.32
C GLN A 997 -28.30 -31.29 1.92
N GLU A 998 -28.41 -30.79 3.15
CA GLU A 998 -29.68 -30.62 3.86
C GLU A 998 -30.48 -29.40 3.37
N ASN A 999 -29.83 -28.30 2.94
CA ASN A 999 -30.51 -27.06 2.50
C ASN A 999 -30.65 -26.90 0.98
N ARG A 1000 -29.75 -27.49 0.18
CA ARG A 1000 -29.75 -27.36 -1.30
C ARG A 1000 -30.04 -28.69 -2.01
N GLY A 1001 -30.14 -29.78 -1.26
CA GLY A 1001 -30.24 -31.13 -1.79
C GLY A 1001 -28.90 -31.69 -2.26
N LYS A 1002 -28.87 -32.98 -2.59
CA LYS A 1002 -27.64 -33.71 -2.92
C LYS A 1002 -27.12 -33.48 -4.36
N TRP A 1003 -27.92 -32.87 -5.23
CA TRP A 1003 -27.58 -32.75 -6.65
C TRP A 1003 -26.54 -31.64 -6.87
N GLY A 1004 -25.43 -31.96 -7.54
CA GLY A 1004 -24.32 -31.03 -7.75
C GLY A 1004 -23.27 -30.96 -6.63
N ILE A 1005 -23.33 -31.85 -5.63
CA ILE A 1005 -22.27 -32.01 -4.61
C ILE A 1005 -21.32 -33.14 -5.02
N GLY A 1006 -20.02 -32.87 -5.03
CA GLY A 1006 -18.95 -33.82 -5.39
C GLY A 1006 -18.60 -34.80 -4.28
N ASP A 1007 -18.05 -35.97 -4.67
CA ASP A 1007 -17.64 -37.02 -3.74
C ASP A 1007 -16.56 -36.53 -2.76
N MET A 1008 -16.74 -36.77 -1.45
CA MET A 1008 -15.65 -36.66 -0.47
C MET A 1008 -15.13 -38.04 -0.05
N THR A 1009 -13.81 -38.16 0.02
CA THR A 1009 -13.10 -39.34 0.53
C THR A 1009 -12.18 -38.93 1.68
N LEU A 1010 -12.37 -39.52 2.86
CA LEU A 1010 -11.51 -39.30 4.03
C LEU A 1010 -10.48 -40.42 4.16
N LEU A 1011 -9.20 -40.04 4.32
CA LEU A 1011 -8.08 -40.90 4.68
C LEU A 1011 -7.52 -40.40 6.02
N PHE A 1012 -7.92 -41.07 7.10
CA PHE A 1012 -7.53 -40.72 8.46
C PHE A 1012 -6.37 -41.60 8.99
N GLY A 1013 -5.62 -41.12 9.99
CA GLY A 1013 -4.58 -41.90 10.65
C GLY A 1013 -4.52 -41.68 12.17
N CYS A 1014 -4.44 -42.76 12.94
CA CYS A 1014 -4.25 -42.73 14.40
C CYS A 1014 -3.32 -43.86 14.88
N ARG A 1015 -3.29 -44.16 16.18
CA ARG A 1015 -2.48 -45.26 16.76
C ARG A 1015 -3.28 -46.55 16.84
N GLN A 1016 -4.46 -46.53 17.46
CA GLN A 1016 -5.31 -47.70 17.69
C GLN A 1016 -6.82 -47.34 17.64
N PRO A 1017 -7.68 -48.21 17.08
CA PRO A 1017 -9.12 -47.93 16.94
C PRO A 1017 -9.84 -47.67 18.27
N GLU A 1018 -9.38 -48.27 19.37
CA GLU A 1018 -9.99 -48.24 20.70
C GLU A 1018 -9.43 -47.15 21.62
N LEU A 1019 -8.38 -46.43 21.20
CA LEU A 1019 -7.70 -45.40 22.01
C LEU A 1019 -7.83 -43.99 21.44
N ASP A 1020 -7.46 -43.77 20.17
CA ASP A 1020 -7.30 -42.43 19.60
C ASP A 1020 -7.94 -42.24 18.21
N HIS A 1021 -8.93 -43.07 17.85
CA HIS A 1021 -9.81 -42.84 16.70
C HIS A 1021 -10.87 -41.76 17.01
N ILE A 1022 -10.42 -40.51 17.14
CA ILE A 1022 -11.28 -39.35 17.42
C ILE A 1022 -12.35 -39.15 16.33
N TYR A 1023 -13.52 -38.65 16.72
CA TYR A 1023 -14.71 -38.43 15.85
C TYR A 1023 -15.26 -39.67 15.11
N ARG A 1024 -14.87 -40.90 15.49
CA ARG A 1024 -15.29 -42.13 14.82
C ARG A 1024 -16.80 -42.23 14.55
N GLU A 1025 -17.64 -42.00 15.57
CA GLU A 1025 -19.11 -42.08 15.46
C GLU A 1025 -19.68 -41.03 14.48
N GLU A 1026 -19.13 -39.82 14.51
CA GLU A 1026 -19.51 -38.72 13.60
C GLU A 1026 -19.12 -39.05 12.15
N VAL A 1027 -17.92 -39.60 11.93
CA VAL A 1027 -17.45 -40.05 10.61
C VAL A 1027 -18.28 -41.23 10.09
N GLU A 1028 -18.66 -42.17 10.95
CA GLU A 1028 -19.58 -43.27 10.63
C GLU A 1028 -21.00 -42.76 10.31
N GLU A 1029 -21.48 -41.68 10.95
CA GLU A 1029 -22.71 -40.99 10.55
C GLU A 1029 -22.57 -40.27 9.20
N MET A 1030 -21.51 -39.49 8.98
CA MET A 1030 -21.31 -38.77 7.71
C MET A 1030 -21.21 -39.75 6.53
N LYS A 1031 -20.70 -40.96 6.77
CA LYS A 1031 -20.72 -42.06 5.79
C LYS A 1031 -22.13 -42.59 5.54
N ARG A 1032 -22.95 -42.82 6.58
CA ARG A 1032 -24.37 -43.22 6.44
C ARG A 1032 -25.23 -42.17 5.73
N LYS A 1033 -25.01 -40.88 6.03
CA LYS A 1033 -25.66 -39.74 5.33
C LYS A 1033 -25.11 -39.53 3.90
N GLY A 1034 -24.06 -40.25 3.52
CA GLY A 1034 -23.41 -40.19 2.21
C GLY A 1034 -22.73 -38.86 1.91
N VAL A 1035 -22.33 -38.11 2.95
CA VAL A 1035 -21.51 -36.89 2.87
C VAL A 1035 -20.04 -37.27 2.69
N LEU A 1036 -19.57 -38.30 3.42
CA LEU A 1036 -18.32 -38.99 3.13
C LEU A 1036 -18.63 -40.27 2.36
N LYS A 1037 -18.27 -40.34 1.07
CA LYS A 1037 -18.52 -41.53 0.24
C LYS A 1037 -17.63 -42.68 0.67
N ASN A 1038 -16.33 -42.39 0.85
CA ASN A 1038 -15.34 -43.36 1.29
C ASN A 1038 -14.64 -42.86 2.56
N VAL A 1039 -14.30 -43.79 3.44
CA VAL A 1039 -13.54 -43.55 4.66
C VAL A 1039 -12.53 -44.68 4.80
N TYR A 1040 -11.26 -44.33 4.95
CA TYR A 1040 -10.13 -45.23 5.17
C TYR A 1040 -9.38 -44.79 6.43
N THR A 1041 -8.86 -45.74 7.22
CA THR A 1041 -8.13 -45.43 8.46
C THR A 1041 -6.83 -46.21 8.55
N ALA A 1042 -5.71 -45.51 8.74
CA ALA A 1042 -4.41 -46.08 9.02
C ALA A 1042 -4.17 -46.18 10.55
N TYR A 1043 -3.70 -47.34 11.01
CA TYR A 1043 -3.40 -47.57 12.41
C TYR A 1043 -1.91 -47.85 12.62
N SER A 1044 -1.23 -46.90 13.26
CA SER A 1044 0.23 -46.91 13.39
C SER A 1044 0.78 -47.76 14.56
N ARG A 1045 -0.09 -48.30 15.43
CA ARG A 1045 0.28 -49.10 16.62
C ARG A 1045 -0.68 -50.26 16.93
N LEU A 1046 -1.30 -50.90 15.93
CA LEU A 1046 -2.10 -52.12 16.19
C LEU A 1046 -1.23 -53.25 16.78
N PRO A 1047 -1.62 -53.88 17.91
CA PRO A 1047 -0.85 -54.98 18.50
C PRO A 1047 -0.68 -56.15 17.52
N GLY A 1048 0.54 -56.69 17.43
CA GLY A 1048 0.87 -57.82 16.56
C GLY A 1048 0.87 -57.52 15.05
N GLN A 1049 0.68 -56.27 14.62
CA GLN A 1049 0.69 -55.88 13.20
C GLN A 1049 1.82 -54.90 12.88
N ALA A 1050 2.19 -54.82 11.60
CA ALA A 1050 3.10 -53.79 11.10
C ALA A 1050 2.46 -52.40 11.25
N LYS A 1051 3.29 -51.36 11.44
CA LYS A 1051 2.80 -49.97 11.51
C LYS A 1051 2.27 -49.57 10.13
N VAL A 1052 1.05 -49.03 10.07
CA VAL A 1052 0.44 -48.50 8.85
C VAL A 1052 0.20 -47.00 9.02
N TYR A 1053 0.64 -46.20 8.05
CA TYR A 1053 0.41 -44.76 7.99
C TYR A 1053 -0.50 -44.40 6.78
N VAL A 1054 -0.92 -43.14 6.68
CA VAL A 1054 -1.82 -42.70 5.60
C VAL A 1054 -1.21 -42.89 4.21
N GLN A 1055 0.10 -42.65 4.06
CA GLN A 1055 0.84 -42.87 2.82
C GLN A 1055 0.87 -44.35 2.38
N ASP A 1056 0.80 -45.32 3.32
CA ASP A 1056 0.70 -46.74 2.98
C ASP A 1056 -0.62 -47.07 2.30
N ILE A 1057 -1.74 -46.62 2.88
CA ILE A 1057 -3.08 -46.86 2.33
C ILE A 1057 -3.22 -46.17 0.98
N LEU A 1058 -2.73 -44.93 0.87
CA LEU A 1058 -2.71 -44.16 -0.36
C LEU A 1058 -2.05 -44.96 -1.50
N GLN A 1059 -0.84 -45.47 -1.30
CA GLN A 1059 -0.09 -46.23 -2.31
C GLN A 1059 -0.64 -47.64 -2.61
N LYS A 1060 -1.38 -48.25 -1.66
CA LYS A 1060 -1.84 -49.66 -1.74
C LYS A 1060 -3.31 -49.82 -2.13
N GLN A 1061 -4.15 -48.82 -1.88
CA GLN A 1061 -5.61 -48.93 -2.02
C GLN A 1061 -6.27 -47.81 -2.85
N LEU A 1062 -5.63 -46.63 -2.96
CA LEU A 1062 -6.29 -45.43 -3.50
C LEU A 1062 -5.83 -45.01 -4.90
N GLU A 1063 -4.92 -45.75 -5.55
CA GLU A 1063 -4.32 -45.34 -6.83
C GLU A 1063 -5.35 -44.98 -7.91
N ALA A 1064 -6.30 -45.87 -8.18
CA ALA A 1064 -7.36 -45.61 -9.16
C ALA A 1064 -8.26 -44.42 -8.78
N LEU A 1065 -8.57 -44.25 -7.49
CA LEU A 1065 -9.42 -43.16 -6.99
C LEU A 1065 -8.72 -41.80 -7.10
N VAL A 1066 -7.44 -41.74 -6.73
CA VAL A 1066 -6.61 -40.52 -6.80
C VAL A 1066 -6.39 -40.11 -8.25
N CYS A 1067 -6.06 -41.05 -9.15
CA CYS A 1067 -5.91 -40.77 -10.58
C CYS A 1067 -7.24 -40.32 -11.22
N GLU A 1068 -8.35 -40.98 -10.94
CA GLU A 1068 -9.68 -40.59 -11.44
C GLU A 1068 -10.06 -39.17 -10.98
N ALA A 1069 -9.95 -38.90 -9.67
CA ALA A 1069 -10.30 -37.60 -9.09
C ALA A 1069 -9.40 -36.47 -9.60
N LEU A 1070 -8.07 -36.64 -9.58
CA LEU A 1070 -7.13 -35.57 -9.93
C LEU A 1070 -6.94 -35.37 -11.43
N HIS A 1071 -6.98 -36.44 -12.25
CA HIS A 1071 -6.72 -36.33 -13.68
C HIS A 1071 -8.01 -36.05 -14.47
N LYS A 1072 -9.07 -36.85 -14.27
CA LYS A 1072 -10.30 -36.73 -15.08
C LYS A 1072 -11.31 -35.75 -14.48
N GLN A 1073 -11.56 -35.85 -13.18
CA GLN A 1073 -12.65 -35.10 -12.52
C GLN A 1073 -12.23 -33.71 -12.02
N GLN A 1074 -10.95 -33.34 -12.24
CA GLN A 1074 -10.37 -32.04 -11.85
C GLN A 1074 -10.58 -31.72 -10.34
N GLY A 1075 -10.58 -32.75 -9.51
CA GLY A 1075 -10.78 -32.69 -8.06
C GLY A 1075 -9.58 -32.13 -7.29
N HIS A 1076 -9.76 -32.08 -5.97
CA HIS A 1076 -8.84 -31.46 -5.02
C HIS A 1076 -8.32 -32.48 -3.98
N VAL A 1077 -7.07 -32.32 -3.54
CA VAL A 1077 -6.47 -33.04 -2.41
C VAL A 1077 -6.10 -32.05 -1.32
N PHE A 1078 -6.52 -32.33 -0.09
CA PHE A 1078 -6.19 -31.56 1.11
C PHE A 1078 -5.40 -32.43 2.08
N VAL A 1079 -4.25 -31.94 2.55
CA VAL A 1079 -3.36 -32.63 3.50
C VAL A 1079 -3.22 -31.78 4.76
N CYS A 1080 -3.53 -32.33 5.95
CA CYS A 1080 -3.45 -31.60 7.21
C CYS A 1080 -2.84 -32.44 8.35
N GLY A 1081 -1.99 -31.81 9.17
CA GLY A 1081 -1.37 -32.43 10.35
C GLY A 1081 0.12 -32.14 10.49
N ASP A 1082 0.87 -33.11 11.01
CA ASP A 1082 2.33 -33.02 11.22
C ASP A 1082 3.09 -32.91 9.90
N VAL A 1083 4.00 -31.93 9.82
CA VAL A 1083 4.90 -31.66 8.69
C VAL A 1083 5.56 -32.88 8.05
N ARG A 1084 5.95 -33.90 8.84
CA ARG A 1084 6.59 -35.12 8.30
C ARG A 1084 5.58 -36.04 7.62
N MET A 1085 4.36 -36.13 8.14
CA MET A 1085 3.26 -36.83 7.49
C MET A 1085 2.90 -36.16 6.15
N ALA A 1086 2.84 -34.83 6.12
CA ALA A 1086 2.55 -34.10 4.89
C ALA A 1086 3.62 -34.33 3.80
N ARG A 1087 4.91 -34.26 4.17
CA ARG A 1087 6.04 -34.60 3.27
C ARG A 1087 5.94 -36.01 2.70
N ASP A 1088 5.71 -37.00 3.57
CA ASP A 1088 5.65 -38.41 3.17
C ASP A 1088 4.41 -38.71 2.29
N VAL A 1089 3.28 -38.02 2.54
CA VAL A 1089 2.10 -38.02 1.66
C VAL A 1089 2.38 -37.37 0.32
N ALA A 1090 3.07 -36.22 0.28
CA ALA A 1090 3.46 -35.54 -0.96
C ALA A 1090 4.41 -36.39 -1.82
N GLN A 1091 5.30 -37.17 -1.21
CA GLN A 1091 6.14 -38.16 -1.90
C GLN A 1091 5.28 -39.32 -2.44
N ALA A 1092 4.37 -39.85 -1.62
CA ALA A 1092 3.48 -40.95 -2.00
C ALA A 1092 2.51 -40.60 -3.13
N LEU A 1093 1.95 -39.38 -3.15
CA LEU A 1093 1.11 -38.88 -4.23
C LEU A 1093 1.88 -38.80 -5.56
N ARG A 1094 3.10 -38.28 -5.55
CA ARG A 1094 3.96 -38.21 -6.76
C ARG A 1094 4.30 -39.60 -7.29
N ALA A 1095 4.66 -40.53 -6.42
CA ALA A 1095 4.94 -41.92 -6.82
C ALA A 1095 3.71 -42.63 -7.38
N LEU A 1096 2.53 -42.45 -6.76
CA LEU A 1096 1.24 -42.98 -7.21
C LEU A 1096 0.87 -42.42 -8.59
N LEU A 1097 0.93 -41.10 -8.76
CA LEU A 1097 0.60 -40.42 -10.02
C LEU A 1097 1.56 -40.83 -11.15
N ALA A 1098 2.85 -41.01 -10.86
CA ALA A 1098 3.82 -41.55 -11.83
C ALA A 1098 3.40 -42.93 -12.36
N ARG A 1099 3.02 -43.87 -11.46
CA ARG A 1099 2.54 -45.21 -11.85
C ARG A 1099 1.22 -45.14 -12.61
N GLY A 1100 0.19 -44.57 -11.99
CA GLY A 1100 -1.19 -44.64 -12.45
C GLY A 1100 -1.53 -43.77 -13.66
N LEU A 1101 -0.67 -42.82 -14.03
CA LEU A 1101 -0.76 -42.03 -15.28
C LEU A 1101 0.39 -42.34 -16.25
N HIS A 1102 1.23 -43.35 -15.95
CA HIS A 1102 2.40 -43.75 -16.74
C HIS A 1102 3.39 -42.61 -17.06
N LEU A 1103 3.57 -41.68 -16.11
CA LEU A 1103 4.44 -40.51 -16.24
C LEU A 1103 5.87 -40.84 -15.78
N SER A 1104 6.87 -40.24 -16.44
CA SER A 1104 8.23 -40.23 -15.90
C SER A 1104 8.30 -39.44 -14.59
N PRO A 1105 9.33 -39.64 -13.73
CA PRO A 1105 9.45 -38.92 -12.46
C PRO A 1105 9.45 -37.40 -12.61
N GLN A 1106 10.02 -36.87 -13.70
CA GLN A 1106 9.98 -35.42 -13.99
C GLN A 1106 8.56 -34.95 -14.33
N GLN A 1107 7.86 -35.66 -15.21
CA GLN A 1107 6.47 -35.31 -15.59
C GLN A 1107 5.50 -35.44 -14.41
N ALA A 1108 5.75 -36.36 -13.48
CA ALA A 1108 4.97 -36.49 -12.25
C ALA A 1108 5.21 -35.31 -11.28
N GLU A 1109 6.43 -34.79 -11.19
CA GLU A 1109 6.74 -33.56 -10.44
C GLU A 1109 6.11 -32.32 -11.12
N GLU A 1110 6.20 -32.22 -12.45
CA GLU A 1110 5.58 -31.16 -13.24
C GLU A 1110 4.05 -31.14 -13.06
N PHE A 1111 3.39 -32.30 -13.10
CA PHE A 1111 1.95 -32.43 -12.84
C PHE A 1111 1.58 -32.14 -11.38
N PHE A 1112 2.40 -32.56 -10.40
CA PHE A 1112 2.17 -32.22 -8.99
C PHE A 1112 2.35 -30.71 -8.72
N GLN A 1113 3.31 -30.07 -9.40
CA GLN A 1113 3.48 -28.63 -9.37
C GLN A 1113 2.35 -27.89 -10.11
N GLN A 1114 1.77 -28.46 -11.16
CA GLN A 1114 0.54 -27.96 -11.78
C GLN A 1114 -0.62 -27.98 -10.79
N LEU A 1115 -0.86 -29.08 -10.04
CA LEU A 1115 -1.89 -29.15 -9.01
C LEU A 1115 -1.72 -28.09 -7.90
N LYS A 1116 -0.48 -27.78 -7.51
CA LYS A 1116 -0.18 -26.66 -6.60
C LYS A 1116 -0.52 -25.30 -7.24
N ASN A 1117 -0.11 -25.07 -8.49
CA ASN A 1117 -0.35 -23.81 -9.20
C ASN A 1117 -1.86 -23.56 -9.47
N GLU A 1118 -2.63 -24.62 -9.76
CA GLU A 1118 -4.08 -24.59 -9.98
C GLU A 1118 -4.90 -24.46 -8.68
N LYS A 1119 -4.24 -24.45 -7.50
CA LYS A 1119 -4.88 -24.49 -6.18
C LYS A 1119 -5.83 -25.68 -6.03
N ARG A 1120 -5.31 -26.87 -6.35
CA ARG A 1120 -5.98 -28.17 -6.27
C ARG A 1120 -5.26 -29.18 -5.38
N TYR A 1121 -4.04 -28.87 -4.94
CA TYR A 1121 -3.34 -29.56 -3.86
C TYR A 1121 -3.06 -28.56 -2.73
N HIS A 1122 -3.59 -28.86 -1.54
CA HIS A 1122 -3.69 -27.94 -0.41
C HIS A 1122 -3.00 -28.53 0.83
N GLU A 1123 -2.26 -27.71 1.59
CA GLU A 1123 -1.48 -28.14 2.76
C GLU A 1123 -1.75 -27.23 3.97
N ASP A 1124 -2.33 -27.80 5.05
CA ASP A 1124 -2.47 -27.15 6.36
C ASP A 1124 -1.55 -27.83 7.37
N ILE A 1125 -0.29 -27.40 7.36
CA ILE A 1125 0.81 -28.04 8.08
C ILE A 1125 1.05 -27.35 9.42
N PHE A 1126 0.80 -28.10 10.48
CA PHE A 1126 1.33 -27.80 11.80
C PHE A 1126 2.80 -28.26 11.84
N GLY A 1127 3.62 -27.63 12.70
CA GLY A 1127 5.02 -28.04 12.89
C GLY A 1127 5.17 -29.47 13.41
N ALA A 1128 6.35 -29.82 13.92
CA ALA A 1128 6.64 -31.13 14.50
C ALA A 1128 5.93 -31.32 15.86
N VAL A 1129 4.60 -31.50 15.83
CA VAL A 1129 3.75 -31.91 16.97
C VAL A 1129 4.18 -33.27 17.52
N THR A 1130 5.03 -33.99 16.80
CA THR A 1130 5.61 -35.28 17.18
C THR A 1130 7.15 -35.24 17.29
N ASN A 1131 7.69 -34.40 18.18
CA ASN A 1131 9.12 -34.34 18.51
C ASN A 1131 9.71 -35.75 18.79
N PRO A 1132 10.77 -36.20 18.10
CA PRO A 1132 11.41 -37.51 18.33
C PRO A 1132 11.94 -37.72 19.76
N LEU A 1133 12.25 -36.65 20.51
CA LEU A 1133 12.76 -36.70 21.89
C LEU A 1133 11.64 -36.69 22.96
N ALA A 1134 10.38 -36.92 22.56
CA ALA A 1134 9.23 -36.99 23.46
C ALA A 1134 8.35 -38.24 23.18
N PHE A 1135 8.98 -39.41 23.05
CA PHE A 1135 8.35 -40.63 22.52
C PHE A 1135 8.64 -41.93 23.29
#